data_AF-A0A7S1M8Y3-F1
#
_entry.id   AF-A0A7S1M8Y3-F1
#
_cell.length_a   1.000
_cell.length_b   1.000
_cell.length_c   1.000
_cell.angle_alpha   90.00
_cell.angle_beta   90.00
_cell.angle_gamma   90.00
#
_symmetry.space_group_name_H-M   'P 1'
#
loop_
_entity.id
_entity.type
_entity.pdbx_description
1 polymer ?
#
loop_
_entity_poly.entity_id
_entity_poly.type
_entity_poly.pdbx_seq_one_letter_code
_entity_poly.pdbx_strand_id
1 'polypeptide(L)'
;MRPALTIATALLVFAAVARAQSPPAPSDHCEQFATCADCVANYLCGWCSTPVIYQGNITGKNCAGYNKNGKDPFQCNGVYSIEECQEGYECDLDNFQCKIAGKGNGKTLQECEANCTNEGQVYLCNHTDLKCHEVPRGTPGSASYSVCEASCAHPSAHPSPPTPHSPAPPAAVYACNGTTGKCELSQPGKGSSLQVCEEQCHKSSNQTLYYCNSIEHKCVVAPKGFPGEDKAECEKMCLPHPNPGPPPMFEGTWRGVQINNGYKVGEFDFFCDQTSVVFVDVQSATTIKGTPYNVQNGESADLWIKVTAGPGAGQTIKVIGQDDGRGPETKFLLAAFSAAGGATPDSITSAMSSSSGDTVYFFSACVGTPECHFTMPNSLLRRRGSRLLDHVRRHHQHHKRGTDSDVQHFADARAEHALGETDPCAAYAANCSYCLAHPFCGWCSSDVTYKDGKKGTQCAGFATSPNATNPFICEGRYSTLACTAGWTCNEQTFQCVQNATPGNGFPQKECEEVCRPTPSPTPQQQQYVCNITTKQCYKCEEKHCPGSMPEGACAAACVKPHKGPSTIVIGMWRGIEIQRGYPLVEIDYVFNQSSLTAYRNGELDFEASVTSFGGDEMIFDVTSGNGAGSKFSAEYTVANQGSGMVEAMTIAMSAADGPIPDSYSGPMQTKGQKELVMTKCQDSPCKFAPPSQP
;
A
#
# COMPACT_ATOMS: atom_id res chain seq x y z
N MET A 1 90.94 -15.77 1.69
CA MET A 1 91.04 -17.20 1.34
C MET A 1 89.68 -17.65 0.82
N ARG A 2 89.64 -18.20 -0.40
CA ARG A 2 88.44 -18.77 -1.04
C ARG A 2 88.02 -20.05 -0.29
N PRO A 3 86.76 -20.48 -0.45
CA PRO A 3 86.57 -21.58 -1.40
C PRO A 3 85.41 -21.37 -2.37
N ALA A 4 85.62 -21.87 -3.58
CA ALA A 4 84.62 -22.03 -4.63
C ALA A 4 83.90 -23.37 -4.42
N LEU A 5 82.57 -23.37 -4.49
CA LEU A 5 81.75 -24.58 -4.52
C LEU A 5 81.03 -24.66 -5.86
N THR A 6 81.37 -25.70 -6.60
CA THR A 6 80.82 -26.13 -7.88
C THR A 6 79.45 -26.77 -7.65
N ILE A 7 78.40 -26.35 -8.36
CA ILE A 7 77.13 -27.09 -8.42
C ILE A 7 76.77 -27.31 -9.89
N ALA A 8 76.55 -28.58 -10.21
CA ALA A 8 76.27 -29.13 -11.52
C ALA A 8 74.84 -28.84 -11.98
N THR A 9 74.70 -28.43 -13.24
CA THR A 9 73.41 -28.22 -13.91
C THR A 9 72.89 -29.55 -14.45
N ALA A 10 71.81 -30.08 -13.86
CA ALA A 10 71.02 -31.16 -14.43
C ALA A 10 69.77 -30.57 -15.10
N LEU A 11 69.73 -30.57 -16.44
CA LEU A 11 68.54 -30.23 -17.21
C LEU A 11 67.54 -31.41 -17.14
N LEU A 12 66.44 -31.20 -16.41
CA LEU A 12 65.27 -32.08 -16.42
C LEU A 12 64.19 -31.42 -17.28
N VAL A 13 63.93 -32.01 -18.45
CA VAL A 13 62.84 -31.63 -19.36
C VAL A 13 61.53 -32.17 -18.79
N PHE A 14 60.73 -31.30 -18.16
CA PHE A 14 59.34 -31.58 -17.82
C PHE A 14 58.44 -31.16 -18.98
N ALA A 15 57.77 -32.14 -19.60
CA ALA A 15 56.67 -31.90 -20.53
C ALA A 15 55.49 -31.29 -19.75
N ALA A 16 55.18 -30.02 -20.02
CA ALA A 16 54.03 -29.32 -19.46
C ALA A 16 52.74 -29.85 -20.09
N VAL A 17 51.98 -30.64 -19.34
CA VAL A 17 50.57 -30.92 -19.64
C VAL A 17 49.77 -29.68 -19.24
N ALA A 18 49.37 -28.87 -20.22
CA ALA A 18 48.46 -27.75 -20.00
C ALA A 18 47.09 -28.29 -19.56
N ARG A 19 46.84 -28.33 -18.25
CA ARG A 19 45.48 -28.46 -17.71
C ARG A 19 44.76 -27.14 -18.00
N ALA A 20 43.70 -27.18 -18.79
CA ALA A 20 42.77 -26.06 -18.92
C ALA A 20 42.25 -25.71 -17.52
N GLN A 21 42.70 -24.57 -16.98
CA GLN A 21 42.14 -24.03 -15.74
C GLN A 21 40.73 -23.54 -16.08
N SER A 22 39.73 -24.08 -15.38
CA SER A 22 38.38 -23.52 -15.39
C SER A 22 38.46 -22.03 -15.00
N PRO A 23 37.71 -21.14 -15.66
CA PRO A 23 37.69 -19.73 -15.31
C PRO A 23 37.36 -19.59 -13.81
N PRO A 24 38.04 -18.69 -13.07
CA PRO A 24 37.73 -18.44 -11.68
C PRO A 24 36.27 -18.03 -11.56
N ALA A 25 35.56 -18.59 -10.58
CA ALA A 25 34.20 -18.17 -10.27
C ALA A 25 34.17 -16.65 -10.05
N PRO A 26 33.09 -15.96 -10.47
CA PRO A 26 32.91 -14.55 -10.14
C PRO A 26 33.09 -14.37 -8.63
N SER A 27 33.92 -13.41 -8.21
CA SER A 27 34.15 -13.11 -6.80
C SER A 27 32.87 -12.58 -6.17
N ASP A 28 32.11 -13.44 -5.49
CA ASP A 28 30.94 -13.04 -4.71
C ASP A 28 31.36 -12.66 -3.29
N HIS A 29 31.16 -11.39 -2.94
CA HIS A 29 31.43 -10.86 -1.61
C HIS A 29 30.64 -11.55 -0.48
N CYS A 30 29.55 -12.24 -0.79
CA CYS A 30 28.73 -12.97 0.17
C CYS A 30 29.26 -14.38 0.47
N GLU A 31 30.17 -14.90 -0.36
CA GLU A 31 30.71 -16.27 -0.23
C GLU A 31 31.49 -16.48 1.09
N GLN A 32 31.89 -15.40 1.76
CA GLN A 32 32.54 -15.45 3.07
C GLN A 32 31.60 -15.89 4.20
N PHE A 33 30.28 -15.76 4.05
CA PHE A 33 29.32 -16.11 5.10
C PHE A 33 28.91 -17.58 4.99
N ALA A 34 29.36 -18.38 5.95
CA ALA A 34 29.20 -19.83 5.92
C ALA A 34 27.86 -20.33 6.47
N THR A 35 27.11 -19.48 7.19
CA THR A 35 25.82 -19.84 7.76
C THR A 35 24.72 -18.95 7.21
N CYS A 36 23.50 -19.47 7.19
CA CYS A 36 22.35 -18.70 6.75
C CYS A 36 22.14 -17.43 7.58
N ALA A 37 22.24 -17.54 8.91
CA ALA A 37 22.02 -16.41 9.81
C ALA A 37 23.03 -15.28 9.57
N ASP A 38 24.31 -15.62 9.35
CA ASP A 38 25.33 -14.63 9.03
C ASP A 38 25.10 -14.04 7.64
N CYS A 39 24.68 -14.84 6.68
CA CYS A 39 24.45 -14.41 5.30
C CYS A 39 23.35 -13.35 5.21
N VAL A 40 22.16 -13.62 5.76
CA VAL A 40 21.00 -12.71 5.67
C VAL A 40 21.13 -11.48 6.57
N ALA A 41 22.03 -11.50 7.55
CA ALA A 41 22.35 -10.33 8.38
C ALA A 41 23.19 -9.27 7.64
N ASN A 42 23.76 -9.61 6.48
CA ASN A 42 24.66 -8.72 5.73
C ASN A 42 23.97 -8.08 4.53
N TYR A 43 24.28 -6.80 4.29
CA TYR A 43 23.69 -6.01 3.22
C TYR A 43 24.03 -6.60 1.84
N LEU A 44 23.00 -6.79 1.00
CA LEU A 44 23.07 -7.37 -0.35
C LEU A 44 23.46 -8.85 -0.42
N CYS A 45 23.30 -9.60 0.67
CA CYS A 45 23.48 -11.06 0.69
C CYS A 45 22.15 -11.77 0.95
N GLY A 46 21.96 -12.91 0.31
CA GLY A 46 20.84 -13.82 0.58
C GLY A 46 21.26 -15.27 0.55
N TRP A 47 20.50 -16.11 1.22
CA TRP A 47 20.79 -17.52 1.40
C TRP A 47 19.88 -18.37 0.53
N CYS A 48 20.48 -19.17 -0.34
CA CYS A 48 19.81 -20.27 -1.03
C CYS A 48 19.95 -21.56 -0.21
N SER A 49 18.87 -22.30 -0.02
CA SER A 49 18.90 -23.58 0.71
C SER A 49 19.73 -24.68 0.03
N THR A 50 20.12 -24.46 -1.22
CA THR A 50 21.10 -25.25 -1.98
C THR A 50 22.24 -24.37 -2.48
N PRO A 51 23.42 -24.91 -2.81
CA PRO A 51 24.47 -24.15 -3.50
C PRO A 51 23.92 -23.43 -4.76
N VAL A 52 24.23 -22.14 -4.92
CA VAL A 52 23.76 -21.37 -6.09
C VAL A 52 24.51 -21.78 -7.36
N ILE A 53 23.95 -21.47 -8.54
CA ILE A 53 24.59 -21.72 -9.83
C ILE A 53 24.78 -20.38 -10.56
N TYR A 54 26.03 -19.97 -10.78
CA TYR A 54 26.35 -18.78 -11.56
C TYR A 54 26.32 -19.06 -13.07
N GLN A 55 26.37 -18.00 -13.87
CA GLN A 55 26.55 -18.10 -15.33
C GLN A 55 27.72 -19.02 -15.70
N GLY A 56 27.49 -19.93 -16.65
CA GLY A 56 28.46 -20.96 -17.01
C GLY A 56 28.37 -22.25 -16.19
N ASN A 57 27.28 -22.47 -15.46
CA ASN A 57 27.05 -23.64 -14.59
C ASN A 57 28.12 -23.81 -13.50
N ILE A 58 28.65 -22.70 -12.99
CA ILE A 58 29.63 -22.71 -11.91
C ILE A 58 28.87 -22.75 -10.58
N THR A 59 28.98 -23.85 -9.84
CA THR A 59 28.37 -23.99 -8.51
C THR A 59 29.10 -23.10 -7.49
N GLY A 60 28.35 -22.22 -6.84
CA GLY A 60 28.79 -21.36 -5.72
C GLY A 60 28.51 -21.97 -4.36
N LYS A 61 28.62 -21.16 -3.29
CA LYS A 61 28.09 -21.51 -1.97
C LYS A 61 26.59 -21.18 -1.87
N ASN A 62 25.98 -21.48 -0.73
CA ASN A 62 24.59 -21.15 -0.44
C ASN A 62 24.34 -19.64 -0.26
N CYS A 63 25.31 -18.93 0.30
CA CYS A 63 25.24 -17.48 0.45
C CYS A 63 25.70 -16.80 -0.84
N ALA A 64 24.83 -15.98 -1.44
CA ALA A 64 25.10 -15.30 -2.68
C ALA A 64 24.57 -13.87 -2.68
N GLY A 65 25.31 -12.98 -3.32
CA GLY A 65 25.05 -11.56 -3.39
C GLY A 65 24.12 -11.20 -4.52
N TYR A 66 23.09 -10.42 -4.21
CA TYR A 66 22.15 -9.88 -5.19
C TYR A 66 22.47 -8.41 -5.48
N ASN A 67 22.11 -7.92 -6.68
CA ASN A 67 22.32 -6.52 -7.01
C ASN A 67 21.14 -5.66 -6.50
N LYS A 68 21.38 -4.35 -6.34
CA LYS A 68 20.36 -3.37 -5.93
C LYS A 68 19.13 -3.29 -6.84
N ASN A 69 19.17 -3.93 -8.01
CA ASN A 69 18.09 -3.96 -8.99
C ASN A 69 17.25 -5.26 -8.91
N GLY A 70 17.49 -6.13 -7.92
CA GLY A 70 16.76 -7.40 -7.71
C GLY A 70 16.98 -8.45 -8.81
N LYS A 71 18.04 -8.32 -9.62
CA LYS A 71 18.43 -9.33 -10.62
C LYS A 71 19.62 -10.12 -10.12
N ASP A 72 19.37 -11.35 -9.69
CA ASP A 72 20.43 -12.22 -9.20
C ASP A 72 21.34 -12.69 -10.35
N PRO A 73 22.68 -12.58 -10.22
CA PRO A 73 23.62 -13.13 -11.20
C PRO A 73 23.75 -14.66 -11.11
N PHE A 74 22.93 -15.31 -10.30
CA PHE A 74 22.93 -16.73 -10.01
C PHE A 74 21.50 -17.32 -10.04
N GLN A 75 21.42 -18.64 -10.14
CA GLN A 75 20.20 -19.42 -10.03
C GLN A 75 20.21 -20.15 -8.68
N CYS A 76 19.14 -20.00 -7.90
CA CYS A 76 18.87 -20.81 -6.72
C CYS A 76 17.83 -21.88 -7.08
N ASN A 77 18.20 -23.16 -6.98
CA ASN A 77 17.26 -24.28 -7.17
C ASN A 77 16.60 -24.70 -5.84
N GLY A 78 16.84 -23.95 -4.77
CA GLY A 78 16.24 -24.18 -3.46
C GLY A 78 15.25 -23.08 -3.10
N VAL A 79 15.05 -22.89 -1.79
CA VAL A 79 14.38 -21.72 -1.24
C VAL A 79 15.43 -20.63 -1.05
N TYR A 80 15.27 -19.51 -1.75
CA TYR A 80 16.10 -18.32 -1.58
C TYR A 80 15.44 -17.34 -0.62
N SER A 81 16.20 -16.77 0.30
CA SER A 81 15.70 -15.76 1.23
C SER A 81 16.76 -14.71 1.56
N ILE A 82 16.32 -13.46 1.68
CA ILE A 82 17.16 -12.30 2.00
C ILE A 82 16.90 -11.74 3.41
N GLU A 83 15.81 -12.16 4.06
CA GLU A 83 15.39 -11.59 5.35
C GLU A 83 15.63 -12.55 6.51
N GLU A 84 15.28 -13.82 6.32
CA GLU A 84 15.40 -14.84 7.34
C GLU A 84 15.71 -16.22 6.76
N CYS A 85 16.21 -17.12 7.60
CA CYS A 85 16.48 -18.49 7.21
C CYS A 85 15.19 -19.30 7.08
N GLN A 86 14.59 -19.28 5.89
CA GLN A 86 13.40 -20.07 5.60
C GLN A 86 13.69 -21.57 5.63
N GLU A 87 12.69 -22.33 6.04
CA GLU A 87 12.73 -23.79 6.08
C GLU A 87 12.22 -24.33 4.74
N GLY A 88 13.06 -25.12 4.06
CA GLY A 88 12.64 -25.91 2.90
C GLY A 88 12.10 -27.28 3.32
N TYR A 89 11.94 -28.16 2.34
CA TYR A 89 11.48 -29.54 2.55
C TYR A 89 12.57 -30.54 2.17
N GLU A 90 12.74 -31.58 2.98
CA GLU A 90 13.57 -32.73 2.67
C GLU A 90 12.71 -33.99 2.59
N CYS A 91 13.11 -34.91 1.71
CA CYS A 91 12.42 -36.18 1.60
C CYS A 91 12.79 -37.05 2.79
N ASP A 92 11.81 -37.43 3.58
CA ASP A 92 11.96 -38.49 4.56
C ASP A 92 12.00 -39.83 3.81
N LEU A 93 13.19 -40.42 3.75
CA LEU A 93 13.42 -41.65 2.98
C LEU A 93 12.76 -42.88 3.61
N ASP A 94 12.30 -42.81 4.86
CA ASP A 94 11.67 -43.94 5.54
C ASP A 94 10.18 -44.08 5.17
N ASN A 95 9.51 -42.97 4.85
CA ASN A 95 8.09 -42.93 4.53
C ASN A 95 7.75 -42.24 3.19
N PHE A 96 8.76 -41.72 2.49
CA PHE A 96 8.65 -40.98 1.23
C PHE A 96 7.69 -39.80 1.30
N GLN A 97 7.69 -39.10 2.44
CA GLN A 97 6.97 -37.84 2.63
C GLN A 97 7.96 -36.68 2.77
N CYS A 98 7.58 -35.53 2.23
CA CYS A 98 8.33 -34.30 2.43
C CYS A 98 8.10 -33.78 3.84
N LYS A 99 9.17 -33.72 4.63
CA LYS A 99 9.18 -33.08 5.95
C LYS A 99 9.93 -31.75 5.89
N ILE A 100 9.64 -30.88 6.84
CA ILE A 100 10.33 -29.59 6.97
C ILE A 100 11.80 -29.85 7.33
N ALA A 101 12.71 -29.32 6.53
CA ALA A 101 14.14 -29.37 6.78
C ALA A 101 14.56 -28.29 7.79
N GLY A 102 15.76 -28.41 8.36
CA GLY A 102 16.29 -27.36 9.25
C GLY A 102 16.44 -26.02 8.51
N LYS A 103 16.23 -24.89 9.22
CA LYS A 103 16.35 -23.52 8.69
C LYS A 103 17.55 -23.33 7.76
N GLY A 104 17.31 -22.80 6.56
CA GLY A 104 18.32 -22.62 5.52
C GLY A 104 18.67 -23.90 4.73
N ASN A 105 17.93 -24.99 4.87
CA ASN A 105 18.11 -26.24 4.11
C ASN A 105 16.81 -26.67 3.43
N GLY A 106 16.90 -27.67 2.56
CA GLY A 106 15.76 -28.29 1.87
C GLY A 106 15.50 -27.73 0.48
N LYS A 107 14.51 -28.29 -0.20
CA LYS A 107 14.00 -27.83 -1.50
C LYS A 107 12.65 -27.13 -1.34
N THR A 108 12.09 -26.61 -2.42
CA THR A 108 10.67 -26.23 -2.40
C THR A 108 9.81 -27.47 -2.16
N LEU A 109 8.60 -27.30 -1.59
CA LEU A 109 7.69 -28.43 -1.38
C LEU A 109 7.42 -29.17 -2.69
N GLN A 110 7.15 -28.43 -3.77
CA GLN A 110 6.89 -28.98 -5.09
C GLN A 110 8.06 -29.83 -5.62
N GLU A 111 9.30 -29.35 -5.49
CA GLU A 111 10.47 -30.14 -5.90
C GLU A 111 10.73 -31.33 -4.98
N CYS A 112 10.47 -31.19 -3.69
CA CYS A 112 10.53 -32.30 -2.77
C CYS A 112 9.52 -33.36 -3.18
N GLU A 113 8.25 -33.02 -3.38
CA GLU A 113 7.19 -33.98 -3.76
C GLU A 113 7.44 -34.61 -5.14
N ALA A 114 8.02 -33.85 -6.08
CA ALA A 114 8.39 -34.37 -7.40
C ALA A 114 9.53 -35.41 -7.32
N ASN A 115 10.43 -35.28 -6.34
CA ASN A 115 11.61 -36.14 -6.20
C ASN A 115 11.50 -37.18 -5.09
N CYS A 116 10.62 -36.98 -4.12
CA CYS A 116 10.39 -37.82 -2.95
C CYS A 116 9.40 -38.93 -3.30
N THR A 117 9.88 -39.91 -4.07
CA THR A 117 9.05 -41.02 -4.55
C THR A 117 9.59 -42.34 -4.02
N ASN A 118 8.66 -43.22 -3.65
CA ASN A 118 8.95 -44.58 -3.22
C ASN A 118 9.59 -45.36 -4.38
N GLU A 119 10.85 -45.75 -4.21
CA GLU A 119 11.62 -46.63 -5.12
C GLU A 119 11.84 -46.13 -6.57
N GLY A 120 11.54 -44.86 -6.84
CA GLY A 120 11.69 -44.19 -8.13
C GLY A 120 10.95 -44.87 -9.28
N GLN A 121 9.77 -45.39 -8.96
CA GLN A 121 8.71 -45.63 -9.93
C GLN A 121 7.99 -44.30 -10.18
N VAL A 122 7.86 -43.90 -11.44
CA VAL A 122 7.08 -42.72 -11.84
C VAL A 122 5.84 -43.21 -12.58
N TYR A 123 4.72 -42.51 -12.43
CA TYR A 123 3.41 -42.93 -12.92
C TYR A 123 2.86 -41.91 -13.90
N LEU A 124 2.26 -42.38 -15.00
CA LEU A 124 1.57 -41.56 -15.98
C LEU A 124 0.10 -41.95 -16.02
N CYS A 125 -0.78 -40.94 -16.02
CA CYS A 125 -2.22 -41.15 -16.13
C CYS A 125 -2.56 -41.70 -17.51
N ASN A 126 -3.13 -42.90 -17.56
CA ASN A 126 -3.76 -43.38 -18.78
C ASN A 126 -5.17 -42.80 -18.85
N HIS A 127 -5.36 -41.79 -19.70
CA HIS A 127 -6.64 -41.12 -19.88
C HIS A 127 -7.74 -42.02 -20.49
N THR A 128 -7.42 -43.26 -20.89
CA THR A 128 -8.40 -44.23 -21.41
C THR A 128 -9.10 -44.98 -20.28
N ASP A 129 -8.37 -45.35 -19.22
CA ASP A 129 -8.91 -46.11 -18.08
C ASP A 129 -8.93 -45.31 -16.77
N LEU A 130 -8.43 -44.06 -16.81
CA LEU A 130 -8.29 -43.14 -15.68
C LEU A 130 -7.48 -43.75 -14.52
N LYS A 131 -6.51 -44.60 -14.84
CA LYS A 131 -5.58 -45.19 -13.87
C LYS A 131 -4.16 -44.73 -14.11
N CYS A 132 -3.40 -44.64 -13.03
CA CYS A 132 -1.98 -44.37 -13.06
C CYS A 132 -1.21 -45.66 -13.34
N HIS A 133 -0.46 -45.66 -14.44
CA HIS A 133 0.42 -46.78 -14.79
C HIS A 133 1.86 -46.38 -14.54
N GLU A 134 2.64 -47.31 -14.00
CA GLU A 134 4.07 -47.14 -13.85
C GLU A 134 4.73 -47.02 -15.23
N VAL A 135 5.58 -46.01 -15.39
CA VAL A 135 6.34 -45.76 -16.62
C VAL A 135 7.84 -45.59 -16.32
N PRO A 136 8.72 -45.79 -17.30
CA PRO A 136 10.15 -45.59 -17.12
C PRO A 136 10.48 -44.14 -16.69
N ARG A 137 11.53 -43.98 -15.88
CA ARG A 137 12.03 -42.65 -15.46
C ARG A 137 12.38 -41.79 -16.68
N GLY A 138 11.98 -40.51 -16.63
CA GLY A 138 12.19 -39.54 -17.70
C GLY A 138 11.07 -39.49 -18.74
N THR A 139 10.01 -40.28 -18.59
CA THR A 139 8.80 -40.18 -19.42
C THR A 139 8.15 -38.81 -19.20
N PRO A 140 8.06 -37.93 -20.24
CA PRO A 140 7.45 -36.61 -20.09
C PRO A 140 6.01 -36.71 -19.58
N GLY A 141 5.70 -35.94 -18.53
CA GLY A 141 4.38 -35.94 -17.88
C GLY A 141 4.17 -37.00 -16.80
N SER A 142 5.16 -37.87 -16.52
CA SER A 142 5.11 -38.78 -15.38
C SER A 142 5.36 -38.06 -14.06
N ALA A 143 4.70 -38.52 -12.99
CA ALA A 143 4.78 -37.92 -11.65
C ALA A 143 4.79 -39.01 -10.56
N SER A 144 4.81 -38.62 -9.28
CA SER A 144 4.56 -39.56 -8.18
C SER A 144 3.14 -40.16 -8.30
N TYR A 145 2.90 -41.32 -7.69
CA TYR A 145 1.58 -41.97 -7.76
C TYR A 145 0.45 -41.04 -7.28
N SER A 146 0.66 -40.31 -6.18
CA SER A 146 -0.32 -39.37 -5.63
C SER A 146 -0.63 -38.19 -6.56
N VAL A 147 0.40 -37.62 -7.21
CA VAL A 147 0.22 -36.52 -8.18
C VAL A 147 -0.44 -37.03 -9.46
N CYS A 148 -0.09 -38.24 -9.89
CA CYS A 148 -0.73 -38.90 -11.01
C CYS A 148 -2.22 -39.14 -10.71
N GLU A 149 -2.59 -39.68 -9.54
CA GLU A 149 -3.99 -39.94 -9.18
C GLU A 149 -4.82 -38.66 -9.16
N ALA A 150 -4.27 -37.58 -8.58
CA ALA A 150 -4.92 -36.27 -8.55
C ALA A 150 -5.17 -35.71 -9.97
N SER A 151 -4.20 -35.90 -10.87
CA SER A 151 -4.30 -35.42 -12.27
C SER A 151 -5.23 -36.31 -13.12
N CYS A 152 -5.28 -37.61 -12.82
CA CYS A 152 -6.11 -38.59 -13.54
C CYS A 152 -7.60 -38.47 -13.17
N ALA A 153 -7.90 -37.93 -11.99
CA ALA A 153 -9.27 -37.65 -11.56
C ALA A 153 -9.94 -36.45 -12.26
N HIS A 154 -9.16 -35.55 -12.90
CA HIS A 154 -9.67 -34.33 -13.55
C HIS A 154 -8.95 -33.99 -14.88
N PRO A 155 -9.30 -34.65 -16.00
CA PRO A 155 -8.69 -34.36 -17.30
C PRO A 155 -9.08 -32.97 -17.82
N SER A 156 -8.14 -32.02 -17.85
CA SER A 156 -8.32 -30.73 -18.53
C SER A 156 -8.12 -30.88 -20.05
N ALA A 157 -9.04 -30.33 -20.85
CA ALA A 157 -8.99 -30.38 -22.30
C ALA A 157 -7.95 -29.40 -22.87
N HIS A 158 -6.95 -29.90 -23.59
CA HIS A 158 -6.04 -29.08 -24.40
C HIS A 158 -6.71 -28.67 -25.75
N PRO A 159 -6.52 -27.42 -26.23
CA PRO A 159 -7.05 -26.97 -27.51
C PRO A 159 -6.20 -27.45 -28.70
N SER A 160 -6.86 -27.87 -29.78
CA SER A 160 -6.22 -28.23 -31.06
C SER A 160 -5.80 -27.01 -31.90
N PRO A 161 -4.81 -27.15 -32.80
CA PRO A 161 -4.30 -26.04 -33.63
C PRO A 161 -5.26 -25.66 -34.79
N PRO A 162 -5.38 -24.37 -35.15
CA PRO A 162 -6.28 -23.93 -36.22
C PRO A 162 -5.69 -24.09 -37.63
N THR A 163 -6.52 -24.52 -38.57
CA THR A 163 -6.27 -24.57 -40.01
C THR A 163 -6.60 -23.24 -40.71
N PRO A 164 -5.93 -22.90 -41.85
CA PRO A 164 -6.08 -21.61 -42.52
C PRO A 164 -7.10 -21.64 -43.67
N HIS A 165 -7.96 -20.62 -43.74
CA HIS A 165 -8.82 -20.34 -44.90
C HIS A 165 -8.48 -18.97 -45.52
N SER A 166 -8.34 -18.94 -46.85
CA SER A 166 -8.06 -17.75 -47.66
C SER A 166 -9.31 -16.88 -47.87
N PRO A 167 -9.19 -15.53 -47.84
CA PRO A 167 -10.31 -14.62 -48.04
C PRO A 167 -10.52 -14.20 -49.51
N ALA A 168 -11.79 -13.92 -49.84
CA ALA A 168 -12.27 -13.37 -51.10
C ALA A 168 -11.88 -11.89 -51.29
N PRO A 169 -11.82 -11.38 -52.54
CA PRO A 169 -11.37 -10.02 -52.84
C PRO A 169 -12.34 -8.93 -52.33
N PRO A 170 -11.81 -7.78 -51.83
CA PRO A 170 -12.61 -6.72 -51.24
C PRO A 170 -13.38 -5.88 -52.28
N ALA A 171 -14.61 -5.49 -51.92
CA ALA A 171 -15.46 -4.60 -52.70
C ALA A 171 -14.90 -3.16 -52.74
N ALA A 172 -15.18 -2.44 -53.83
CA ALA A 172 -14.75 -1.04 -54.02
C ALA A 172 -15.46 -0.08 -53.05
N VAL A 173 -14.74 0.95 -52.59
CA VAL A 173 -15.21 1.99 -51.66
C VAL A 173 -15.01 3.39 -52.28
N TYR A 174 -15.80 4.38 -51.85
CA TYR A 174 -15.87 5.73 -52.44
C TYR A 174 -15.75 6.84 -51.36
N ALA A 175 -15.22 8.00 -51.74
CA ALA A 175 -15.09 9.19 -50.89
C ALA A 175 -15.55 10.46 -51.64
N CYS A 176 -16.17 11.41 -50.91
CA CYS A 176 -16.68 12.66 -51.49
C CYS A 176 -15.51 13.61 -51.78
N ASN A 177 -15.35 14.01 -53.03
CA ASN A 177 -14.38 15.02 -53.44
C ASN A 177 -14.93 16.40 -53.06
N GLY A 178 -14.35 17.02 -52.03
CA GLY A 178 -14.79 18.30 -51.48
C GLY A 178 -14.72 19.49 -52.45
N THR A 179 -13.97 19.36 -53.56
CA THR A 179 -13.89 20.41 -54.59
C THR A 179 -15.03 20.30 -55.60
N THR A 180 -15.39 19.06 -55.97
CA THR A 180 -16.38 18.82 -57.03
C THR A 180 -17.77 18.51 -56.48
N GLY A 181 -17.89 18.14 -55.20
CA GLY A 181 -19.13 17.68 -54.60
C GLY A 181 -19.60 16.35 -55.17
N LYS A 182 -18.70 15.50 -55.67
CA LYS A 182 -19.00 14.18 -56.25
C LYS A 182 -18.22 13.06 -55.56
N CYS A 183 -18.78 11.86 -55.57
CA CYS A 183 -18.12 10.67 -55.01
C CYS A 183 -17.15 10.04 -56.00
N GLU A 184 -15.93 9.83 -55.56
CA GLU A 184 -14.83 9.25 -56.34
C GLU A 184 -14.31 7.98 -55.67
N LEU A 185 -13.75 7.05 -56.46
CA LEU A 185 -13.26 5.77 -55.97
C LEU A 185 -12.10 6.01 -55.00
N SER A 186 -12.19 5.45 -53.79
CA SER A 186 -11.20 5.62 -52.73
C SER A 186 -10.30 4.40 -52.57
N GLN A 187 -9.19 4.58 -51.86
CA GLN A 187 -8.32 3.47 -51.50
C GLN A 187 -9.03 2.50 -50.56
N PRO A 188 -8.79 1.18 -50.67
CA PRO A 188 -9.36 0.17 -49.78
C PRO A 188 -9.17 0.55 -48.31
N GLY A 189 -10.25 0.59 -47.54
CA GLY A 189 -10.26 0.97 -46.13
C GLY A 189 -10.50 2.47 -45.84
N LYS A 190 -10.64 3.34 -46.84
CA LYS A 190 -10.89 4.78 -46.66
C LYS A 190 -12.09 5.31 -47.46
N GLY A 191 -13.21 4.61 -47.44
CA GLY A 191 -14.43 5.07 -48.10
C GLY A 191 -15.67 4.33 -47.63
N SER A 192 -16.82 4.81 -48.06
CA SER A 192 -18.11 4.17 -47.87
C SER A 192 -18.61 3.56 -49.19
N SER A 193 -19.75 2.88 -49.16
CA SER A 193 -20.39 2.49 -50.42
C SER A 193 -20.77 3.75 -51.21
N LEU A 194 -20.83 3.64 -52.54
CA LEU A 194 -21.18 4.76 -53.42
C LEU A 194 -22.46 5.48 -52.96
N GLN A 195 -23.48 4.71 -52.58
CA GLN A 195 -24.76 5.23 -52.09
C GLN A 195 -24.61 6.09 -50.82
N VAL A 196 -23.82 5.64 -49.84
CA VAL A 196 -23.59 6.39 -48.59
C VAL A 196 -22.79 7.66 -48.86
N CYS A 197 -21.82 7.58 -49.78
CA CYS A 197 -21.05 8.74 -50.18
C CYS A 197 -21.95 9.81 -50.84
N GLU A 198 -22.82 9.43 -51.78
CA GLU A 198 -23.67 10.37 -52.51
C GLU A 198 -24.67 11.10 -51.59
N GLU A 199 -25.26 10.39 -50.62
CA GLU A 199 -26.16 10.99 -49.63
C GLU A 199 -25.46 12.01 -48.71
N GLN A 200 -24.18 11.79 -48.38
CA GLN A 200 -23.40 12.71 -47.56
C GLN A 200 -22.89 13.91 -48.35
N CYS A 201 -22.52 13.72 -49.62
CA CYS A 201 -21.92 14.76 -50.45
C CYS A 201 -22.93 15.87 -50.85
N HIS A 202 -24.23 15.56 -50.89
CA HIS A 202 -25.28 16.51 -51.29
C HIS A 202 -25.80 17.46 -50.19
N LYS A 203 -25.52 17.22 -48.90
CA LYS A 203 -26.06 18.06 -47.79
C LYS A 203 -25.29 19.37 -47.52
N SER A 204 -24.16 19.61 -48.19
CA SER A 204 -23.18 20.64 -47.82
C SER A 204 -23.34 22.02 -48.50
N SER A 205 -24.25 22.20 -49.47
CA SER A 205 -24.07 23.31 -50.43
C SER A 205 -24.51 24.72 -50.00
N ASN A 206 -25.12 24.97 -48.84
CA ASN A 206 -25.60 26.33 -48.48
C ASN A 206 -25.60 26.72 -46.99
N GLN A 207 -25.13 25.87 -46.07
CA GLN A 207 -25.03 26.23 -44.65
C GLN A 207 -23.60 26.64 -44.28
N THR A 208 -23.46 27.76 -43.55
CA THR A 208 -22.20 28.11 -42.90
C THR A 208 -21.99 27.15 -41.75
N LEU A 209 -20.99 26.27 -41.90
CA LEU A 209 -20.62 25.31 -40.89
C LEU A 209 -19.49 25.89 -40.02
N TYR A 210 -19.37 25.40 -38.79
CA TYR A 210 -18.39 25.80 -37.79
C TYR A 210 -17.63 24.56 -37.30
N TYR A 211 -16.38 24.73 -36.89
CA TYR A 211 -15.62 23.71 -36.16
C TYR A 211 -15.00 24.34 -34.92
N CYS A 212 -14.74 23.53 -33.89
CA CYS A 212 -14.11 24.02 -32.68
C CYS A 212 -12.61 24.22 -32.90
N ASN A 213 -12.13 25.45 -32.75
CA ASN A 213 -10.70 25.71 -32.63
C ASN A 213 -10.25 25.24 -31.24
N SER A 214 -9.56 24.09 -31.19
CA SER A 214 -9.13 23.46 -29.94
C SER A 214 -8.10 24.26 -29.15
N ILE A 215 -7.44 25.25 -29.77
CA ILE A 215 -6.47 26.13 -29.11
C ILE A 215 -7.19 27.31 -28.45
N GLU A 216 -8.17 27.90 -29.14
CA GLU A 216 -8.87 29.10 -28.66
C GLU A 216 -10.15 28.78 -27.87
N HIS A 217 -10.59 27.52 -27.88
CA HIS A 217 -11.88 27.05 -27.36
C HIS A 217 -13.06 27.90 -27.88
N LYS A 218 -13.01 28.24 -29.17
CA LYS A 218 -14.03 29.03 -29.86
C LYS A 218 -14.45 28.36 -31.16
N CYS A 219 -15.74 28.43 -31.46
CA CYS A 219 -16.26 28.03 -32.75
C CYS A 219 -15.87 29.02 -33.83
N VAL A 220 -15.11 28.55 -34.81
CA VAL A 220 -14.70 29.32 -35.97
C VAL A 220 -15.37 28.76 -37.22
N VAL A 221 -15.61 29.61 -38.22
CA VAL A 221 -16.28 29.21 -39.46
C VAL A 221 -15.42 28.18 -40.19
N ALA A 222 -16.01 27.04 -40.53
CA ALA A 222 -15.36 25.98 -41.29
C ALA A 222 -15.10 26.45 -42.74
N PRO A 223 -13.90 26.20 -43.30
CA PRO A 223 -13.64 26.43 -44.72
C PRO A 223 -14.66 25.69 -45.61
N LYS A 224 -14.98 26.23 -46.79
CA LYS A 224 -15.89 25.55 -47.72
C LYS A 224 -15.36 24.15 -48.06
N GLY A 225 -16.22 23.14 -47.93
CA GLY A 225 -15.87 21.74 -48.15
C GLY A 225 -15.25 21.03 -46.94
N PHE A 226 -15.02 21.72 -45.83
CA PHE A 226 -14.62 21.10 -44.56
C PHE A 226 -15.87 20.60 -43.81
N PRO A 227 -15.85 19.40 -43.22
CA PRO A 227 -16.92 18.96 -42.35
C PRO A 227 -17.00 19.92 -41.15
N GLY A 228 -18.21 20.33 -40.82
CA GLY A 228 -18.49 21.19 -39.68
C GLY A 228 -19.97 21.11 -39.34
N GLU A 229 -20.37 21.89 -38.35
CA GLU A 229 -21.69 21.81 -37.74
C GLU A 229 -22.32 23.19 -37.67
N ASP A 230 -23.60 23.29 -37.32
CA ASP A 230 -24.16 24.61 -37.06
C ASP A 230 -23.51 25.26 -35.82
N LYS A 231 -23.60 26.58 -35.73
CA LYS A 231 -22.95 27.34 -34.68
C LYS A 231 -23.35 26.90 -33.26
N ALA A 232 -24.63 26.56 -33.06
CA ALA A 232 -25.13 26.20 -31.74
C ALA A 232 -24.65 24.80 -31.32
N GLU A 233 -24.60 23.87 -32.27
CA GLU A 233 -24.05 22.51 -32.06
C GLU A 233 -22.54 22.57 -31.81
N CYS A 234 -21.81 23.37 -32.60
CA CYS A 234 -20.40 23.65 -32.36
C CYS A 234 -20.18 24.27 -30.98
N GLU A 235 -20.95 25.30 -30.60
CA GLU A 235 -20.76 25.98 -29.30
C GLU A 235 -20.99 25.02 -28.13
N LYS A 236 -21.94 24.09 -28.23
CA LYS A 236 -22.10 23.03 -27.22
C LYS A 236 -20.87 22.11 -27.12
N MET A 237 -20.23 21.81 -28.24
CA MET A 237 -19.04 20.96 -28.29
C MET A 237 -17.72 21.69 -28.02
N CYS A 238 -17.71 23.02 -28.17
CA CYS A 238 -16.53 23.85 -28.02
C CYS A 238 -16.47 24.56 -26.66
N LEU A 239 -17.52 24.46 -25.84
CA LEU A 239 -17.36 24.60 -24.39
C LEU A 239 -16.27 23.61 -23.95
N PRO A 240 -15.38 23.99 -23.01
CA PRO A 240 -14.39 23.05 -22.47
C PRO A 240 -15.16 21.89 -21.85
N HIS A 241 -15.34 20.84 -22.64
CA HIS A 241 -15.83 19.60 -22.10
C HIS A 241 -14.82 19.22 -21.03
N PRO A 242 -15.27 18.90 -19.81
CA PRO A 242 -14.39 18.34 -18.82
C PRO A 242 -13.69 17.15 -19.47
N ASN A 243 -12.38 17.25 -19.67
CA ASN A 243 -11.64 16.15 -20.27
C ASN A 243 -11.82 14.97 -19.31
N PRO A 244 -12.21 13.79 -19.82
CA PRO A 244 -12.35 12.62 -18.98
C PRO A 244 -11.05 12.37 -18.22
N GLY A 245 -11.16 12.13 -16.92
CA GLY A 245 -10.02 11.78 -16.09
C GLY A 245 -9.29 12.97 -15.44
N PRO A 246 -8.46 12.67 -14.43
CA PRO A 246 -7.71 13.66 -13.68
C PRO A 246 -6.52 14.18 -14.49
N PRO A 247 -5.93 15.34 -14.12
CA PRO A 247 -4.58 15.69 -14.57
C PRO A 247 -3.57 14.60 -14.13
N PRO A 248 -2.54 14.27 -14.94
CA PRO A 248 -1.60 13.17 -14.64
C PRO A 248 -0.92 13.24 -13.26
N MET A 249 -0.72 14.44 -12.73
CA MET A 249 -0.12 14.64 -11.41
C MET A 249 -0.97 14.10 -10.24
N PHE A 250 -2.28 13.94 -10.43
CA PHE A 250 -3.16 13.37 -9.40
C PHE A 250 -3.29 11.85 -9.50
N GLU A 251 -2.85 11.23 -10.60
CA GLU A 251 -2.99 9.79 -10.79
C GLU A 251 -2.08 9.00 -9.84
N GLY A 252 -2.69 8.02 -9.16
CA GLY A 252 -2.03 7.09 -8.26
C GLY A 252 -2.73 6.91 -6.91
N THR A 253 -2.06 6.18 -6.03
CA THR A 253 -2.39 6.05 -4.62
C THR A 253 -1.49 6.98 -3.82
N TRP A 254 -2.12 7.86 -3.06
CA TRP A 254 -1.49 8.89 -2.27
C TRP A 254 -1.87 8.73 -0.81
N ARG A 255 -0.93 9.06 0.06
CA ARG A 255 -1.12 9.10 1.51
C ARG A 255 -0.63 10.42 2.05
N GLY A 256 -1.42 11.06 2.89
CA GLY A 256 -1.15 12.43 3.29
C GLY A 256 -1.73 12.83 4.62
N VAL A 257 -1.45 14.08 4.98
CA VAL A 257 -1.99 14.75 6.15
C VAL A 257 -2.66 16.05 5.73
N GLN A 258 -3.64 16.50 6.50
CA GLN A 258 -4.21 17.83 6.34
C GLN A 258 -3.28 18.87 6.98
N ILE A 259 -3.06 20.00 6.31
CA ILE A 259 -2.08 21.03 6.72
C ILE A 259 -2.62 22.47 6.70
N ASN A 260 -3.91 22.70 6.47
CA ASN A 260 -4.48 24.06 6.57
C ASN A 260 -4.62 24.51 8.03
N ASN A 261 -4.88 25.80 8.25
CA ASN A 261 -5.10 26.31 9.60
C ASN A 261 -6.27 25.57 10.30
N GLY A 262 -6.06 25.14 11.55
CA GLY A 262 -7.01 24.31 12.28
C GLY A 262 -7.17 22.89 11.71
N TYR A 263 -6.13 22.35 11.07
CA TYR A 263 -6.19 21.04 10.44
C TYR A 263 -6.64 19.95 11.41
N LYS A 264 -7.33 18.96 10.86
CA LYS A 264 -7.65 17.74 11.60
C LYS A 264 -6.42 16.85 11.63
N VAL A 265 -5.95 16.52 12.83
CA VAL A 265 -4.91 15.50 13.02
C VAL A 265 -5.42 14.18 12.46
N GLY A 266 -4.65 13.53 11.59
CA GLY A 266 -5.01 12.24 11.01
C GLY A 266 -4.36 11.98 9.65
N GLU A 267 -4.41 10.71 9.24
CA GLU A 267 -3.97 10.27 7.92
C GLU A 267 -5.14 10.29 6.94
N PHE A 268 -4.84 10.67 5.71
CA PHE A 268 -5.77 10.71 4.60
C PHE A 268 -5.20 9.90 3.44
N ASP A 269 -5.99 8.95 2.94
CA ASP A 269 -5.66 8.21 1.73
C ASP A 269 -6.43 8.79 0.55
N PHE A 270 -5.74 9.06 -0.55
CA PHE A 270 -6.31 9.57 -1.78
C PHE A 270 -5.91 8.68 -2.94
N PHE A 271 -6.87 8.00 -3.54
CA PHE A 271 -6.69 7.23 -4.76
C PHE A 271 -7.42 7.92 -5.90
N CYS A 272 -6.73 8.12 -7.02
CA CYS A 272 -7.30 8.70 -8.22
C CYS A 272 -6.77 7.98 -9.47
N ASP A 273 -7.69 7.51 -10.31
CA ASP A 273 -7.40 6.99 -11.65
C ASP A 273 -8.24 7.73 -12.70
N GLN A 274 -8.23 7.27 -13.94
CA GLN A 274 -8.96 7.86 -15.06
C GLN A 274 -10.49 7.94 -14.87
N THR A 275 -11.04 7.15 -13.96
CA THR A 275 -12.49 6.91 -13.83
C THR A 275 -13.02 7.07 -12.41
N SER A 276 -12.16 7.00 -11.40
CA SER A 276 -12.56 6.93 -10.02
C SER A 276 -11.65 7.73 -9.09
N VAL A 277 -12.28 8.35 -8.10
CA VAL A 277 -11.63 8.95 -6.94
C VAL A 277 -12.14 8.26 -5.70
N VAL A 278 -11.24 7.92 -4.79
CA VAL A 278 -11.54 7.49 -3.43
C VAL A 278 -10.69 8.31 -2.47
N PHE A 279 -11.32 9.10 -1.63
CA PHE A 279 -10.67 9.89 -0.59
C PHE A 279 -11.15 9.40 0.77
N VAL A 280 -10.24 9.02 1.66
CA VAL A 280 -10.53 8.40 2.95
C VAL A 280 -9.87 9.20 4.05
N ASP A 281 -10.67 9.65 5.01
CA ASP A 281 -10.18 10.08 6.32
C ASP A 281 -10.08 8.84 7.20
N VAL A 282 -8.84 8.39 7.46
CA VAL A 282 -8.55 7.11 8.12
C VAL A 282 -9.08 7.10 9.55
N GLN A 283 -8.99 8.23 10.25
CA GLN A 283 -9.44 8.32 11.65
C GLN A 283 -10.96 8.28 11.80
N SER A 284 -11.70 9.01 10.96
CA SER A 284 -13.16 8.98 11.03
C SER A 284 -13.80 7.84 10.25
N ALA A 285 -13.00 7.07 9.52
CA ALA A 285 -13.46 6.10 8.53
C ALA A 285 -14.43 6.70 7.50
N THR A 286 -14.35 8.01 7.25
CA THR A 286 -15.19 8.69 6.27
C THR A 286 -14.60 8.50 4.88
N THR A 287 -15.43 8.07 3.93
CA THR A 287 -15.01 7.86 2.54
C THR A 287 -15.84 8.72 1.59
N ILE A 288 -15.16 9.46 0.74
CA ILE A 288 -15.72 10.15 -0.42
C ILE A 288 -15.35 9.33 -1.66
N LYS A 289 -16.34 9.03 -2.50
CA LYS A 289 -16.12 8.42 -3.82
C LYS A 289 -16.61 9.36 -4.89
N GLY A 290 -15.91 9.45 -6.00
CA GLY A 290 -16.29 10.34 -7.09
C GLY A 290 -15.76 9.89 -8.45
N THR A 291 -16.16 10.62 -9.48
CA THR A 291 -15.60 10.50 -10.83
C THR A 291 -14.76 11.74 -11.13
N PRO A 292 -13.46 11.58 -11.44
CA PRO A 292 -12.58 12.70 -11.74
C PRO A 292 -12.82 13.21 -13.16
N TYR A 293 -12.59 14.50 -13.33
CA TYR A 293 -12.43 15.14 -14.61
C TYR A 293 -11.54 16.37 -14.45
N ASN A 294 -10.93 16.82 -15.53
CA ASN A 294 -10.11 18.03 -15.49
C ASN A 294 -10.74 19.21 -16.21
N VAL A 295 -10.44 20.40 -15.70
CA VAL A 295 -10.82 21.69 -16.27
C VAL A 295 -9.54 22.48 -16.51
N GLN A 296 -9.33 22.91 -17.75
CA GLN A 296 -8.16 23.72 -18.13
C GLN A 296 -8.35 25.15 -17.62
N ASN A 297 -7.45 25.62 -16.78
CA ASN A 297 -7.43 26.98 -16.24
C ASN A 297 -6.06 27.62 -16.52
N GLY A 298 -5.86 28.03 -17.77
CA GLY A 298 -4.57 28.57 -18.23
C GLY A 298 -3.58 27.45 -18.54
N GLU A 299 -2.39 27.51 -17.95
CA GLU A 299 -1.32 26.50 -18.14
C GLU A 299 -1.47 25.28 -17.22
N SER A 300 -2.33 25.36 -16.20
CA SER A 300 -2.61 24.26 -15.27
C SER A 300 -3.98 23.65 -15.50
N ALA A 301 -4.09 22.35 -15.23
CA ALA A 301 -5.36 21.64 -15.23
C ALA A 301 -5.80 21.38 -13.78
N ASP A 302 -6.99 21.82 -13.44
CA ASP A 302 -7.60 21.57 -12.13
C ASP A 302 -8.27 20.20 -12.12
N LEU A 303 -8.22 19.50 -10.98
CA LEU A 303 -8.97 18.27 -10.77
C LEU A 303 -10.34 18.59 -10.18
N TRP A 304 -11.41 18.19 -10.86
CA TRP A 304 -12.77 18.29 -10.32
C TRP A 304 -13.32 16.88 -10.08
N ILE A 305 -13.92 16.69 -8.91
CA ILE A 305 -14.41 15.41 -8.43
C ILE A 305 -15.93 15.51 -8.29
N LYS A 306 -16.67 14.87 -9.20
CA LYS A 306 -18.12 14.72 -9.01
C LYS A 306 -18.36 13.62 -7.99
N VAL A 307 -18.81 13.98 -6.79
CA VAL A 307 -18.98 13.04 -5.69
C VAL A 307 -20.18 12.13 -5.95
N THR A 308 -19.93 10.84 -6.01
CA THR A 308 -20.93 9.78 -6.25
C THR A 308 -21.39 9.09 -4.98
N ALA A 309 -20.59 9.12 -3.91
CA ALA A 309 -20.94 8.60 -2.59
C ALA A 309 -20.13 9.28 -1.47
N GLY A 310 -20.65 9.23 -0.24
CA GLY A 310 -20.04 9.86 0.93
C GLY A 310 -20.58 11.28 1.21
N PRO A 311 -19.95 12.02 2.13
CA PRO A 311 -20.27 13.43 2.35
C PRO A 311 -20.16 14.24 1.05
N GLY A 312 -21.17 15.05 0.75
CA GLY A 312 -21.23 15.85 -0.48
C GLY A 312 -21.71 15.09 -1.73
N ALA A 313 -22.29 13.88 -1.60
CA ALA A 313 -22.83 13.14 -2.75
C ALA A 313 -23.78 14.00 -3.61
N GLY A 314 -23.53 14.00 -4.92
CA GLY A 314 -24.25 14.82 -5.91
C GLY A 314 -23.63 16.19 -6.15
N GLN A 315 -22.65 16.61 -5.35
CA GLN A 315 -21.92 17.87 -5.51
C GLN A 315 -20.54 17.64 -6.14
N THR A 316 -19.87 18.73 -6.49
CA THR A 316 -18.49 18.71 -7.02
C THR A 316 -17.53 19.26 -5.98
N ILE A 317 -16.43 18.56 -5.75
CA ILE A 317 -15.26 19.08 -5.04
C ILE A 317 -14.26 19.55 -6.11
N LYS A 318 -13.74 20.76 -5.96
CA LYS A 318 -12.78 21.34 -6.90
C LYS A 318 -11.41 21.38 -6.25
N VAL A 319 -10.41 20.86 -6.95
CA VAL A 319 -9.08 20.61 -6.41
C VAL A 319 -8.06 21.29 -7.32
N ILE A 320 -7.24 22.13 -6.72
CA ILE A 320 -6.01 22.64 -7.35
C ILE A 320 -4.84 21.88 -6.73
N GLY A 321 -3.81 21.60 -7.53
CA GLY A 321 -2.65 20.84 -7.09
C GLY A 321 -1.36 21.42 -7.60
N GLN A 322 -0.30 21.20 -6.83
CA GLN A 322 1.07 21.47 -7.21
C GLN A 322 1.91 20.21 -6.96
N ASP A 323 2.56 19.73 -8.02
CA ASP A 323 3.57 18.67 -7.99
C ASP A 323 4.92 19.37 -7.76
N ASP A 324 5.69 18.86 -6.79
CA ASP A 324 6.99 19.43 -6.42
C ASP A 324 8.18 18.56 -6.83
N GLY A 325 7.97 17.71 -7.82
CA GLY A 325 8.96 16.79 -8.31
C GLY A 325 9.01 15.48 -7.54
N ARG A 326 9.99 14.67 -7.96
CA ARG A 326 10.20 13.31 -7.50
C ARG A 326 11.43 13.29 -6.62
N GLY A 327 11.25 12.92 -5.36
CA GLY A 327 12.32 12.35 -4.56
C GLY A 327 12.76 10.98 -5.12
N PRO A 328 13.85 10.42 -4.59
CA PRO A 328 14.39 9.15 -5.08
C PRO A 328 13.40 7.98 -4.91
N GLU A 329 12.61 7.96 -3.82
CA GLU A 329 11.64 6.90 -3.53
C GLU A 329 10.17 7.36 -3.57
N THR A 330 9.91 8.66 -3.39
CA THR A 330 8.54 9.21 -3.30
C THR A 330 8.38 10.45 -4.16
N LYS A 331 7.15 10.72 -4.59
CA LYS A 331 6.72 11.98 -5.22
C LYS A 331 5.71 12.64 -4.31
N PHE A 332 5.65 13.96 -4.35
CA PHE A 332 4.80 14.75 -3.46
C PHE A 332 3.75 15.53 -4.24
N LEU A 333 2.59 15.69 -3.63
CA LEU A 333 1.47 16.46 -4.17
C LEU A 333 0.91 17.33 -3.05
N LEU A 334 0.95 18.64 -3.26
CA LEU A 334 0.24 19.59 -2.43
C LEU A 334 -1.10 19.90 -3.09
N ALA A 335 -2.21 19.65 -2.41
CA ALA A 335 -3.53 19.78 -3.02
C ALA A 335 -4.51 20.53 -2.10
N ALA A 336 -5.16 21.56 -2.64
CA ALA A 336 -6.22 22.29 -1.96
C ALA A 336 -7.59 21.88 -2.50
N PHE A 337 -8.47 21.42 -1.62
CA PHE A 337 -9.80 20.91 -1.89
C PHE A 337 -10.82 21.93 -1.43
N SER A 338 -11.75 22.29 -2.30
CA SER A 338 -12.92 23.07 -1.89
C SER A 338 -13.83 22.27 -0.96
N ALA A 339 -14.70 22.95 -0.22
CA ALA A 339 -15.92 22.32 0.30
C ALA A 339 -16.74 21.71 -0.86
N ALA A 340 -17.55 20.68 -0.59
CA ALA A 340 -18.44 20.11 -1.60
C ALA A 340 -19.45 21.15 -2.10
N GLY A 341 -19.48 21.39 -3.41
CA GLY A 341 -20.27 22.47 -4.03
C GLY A 341 -19.65 23.88 -3.89
N GLY A 342 -18.47 24.00 -3.29
CA GLY A 342 -17.75 25.26 -3.08
C GLY A 342 -17.18 25.90 -4.35
N ALA A 343 -16.64 27.11 -4.17
CA ALA A 343 -15.80 27.75 -5.17
C ALA A 343 -14.48 26.99 -5.33
N THR A 344 -13.83 27.12 -6.49
CA THR A 344 -12.46 26.60 -6.65
C THR A 344 -11.55 27.38 -5.71
N PRO A 345 -10.61 26.75 -4.98
CA PRO A 345 -9.64 27.51 -4.22
C PRO A 345 -8.80 28.38 -5.17
N ASP A 346 -8.67 29.67 -4.86
CA ASP A 346 -7.91 30.61 -5.73
C ASP A 346 -6.41 30.27 -5.78
N SER A 347 -5.88 29.75 -4.67
CA SER A 347 -4.51 29.30 -4.53
C SER A 347 -4.40 28.35 -3.33
N ILE A 348 -3.33 27.55 -3.28
CA ILE A 348 -3.05 26.72 -2.09
C ILE A 348 -2.85 27.62 -0.86
N THR A 349 -2.15 28.76 -1.01
CA THR A 349 -1.91 29.70 0.08
C THR A 349 -3.20 30.29 0.66
N SER A 350 -4.15 30.69 -0.20
CA SER A 350 -5.45 31.21 0.27
C SER A 350 -6.30 30.11 0.91
N ALA A 351 -6.21 28.87 0.43
CA ALA A 351 -6.89 27.72 1.04
C ALA A 351 -6.37 27.41 2.45
N MET A 352 -5.07 27.59 2.72
CA MET A 352 -4.50 27.37 4.05
C MET A 352 -5.04 28.32 5.12
N SER A 353 -5.42 29.54 4.74
CA SER A 353 -5.98 30.55 5.67
C SER A 353 -7.49 30.78 5.48
N SER A 354 -8.13 29.99 4.64
CA SER A 354 -9.53 30.18 4.25
C SER A 354 -10.49 29.81 5.38
N SER A 355 -11.55 30.60 5.53
CA SER A 355 -12.70 30.26 6.37
C SER A 355 -13.86 29.65 5.56
N SER A 356 -13.70 29.50 4.24
CA SER A 356 -14.72 28.93 3.34
C SER A 356 -14.83 27.40 3.44
N GLY A 357 -14.11 26.77 4.36
CA GLY A 357 -14.10 25.32 4.54
C GLY A 357 -13.22 24.59 3.51
N ASP A 358 -12.31 25.32 2.86
CA ASP A 358 -11.29 24.69 2.03
C ASP A 358 -10.32 23.93 2.91
N THR A 359 -9.81 22.82 2.40
CA THR A 359 -8.84 21.98 3.11
C THR A 359 -7.61 21.78 2.25
N VAL A 360 -6.44 21.75 2.88
CA VAL A 360 -5.17 21.57 2.16
C VAL A 360 -4.52 20.31 2.67
N TYR A 361 -4.08 19.46 1.76
CA TYR A 361 -3.42 18.20 2.05
C TYR A 361 -2.03 18.19 1.44
N PHE A 362 -1.09 17.65 2.21
CA PHE A 362 0.20 17.22 1.69
C PHE A 362 0.16 15.72 1.52
N PHE A 363 0.31 15.27 0.28
CA PHE A 363 0.33 13.87 -0.10
C PHE A 363 1.71 13.43 -0.53
N SER A 364 2.07 12.19 -0.18
CA SER A 364 3.16 11.44 -0.77
C SER A 364 2.61 10.27 -1.57
N ALA A 365 3.34 9.85 -2.61
CA ALA A 365 3.13 8.61 -3.33
C ALA A 365 4.48 7.95 -3.64
N CYS A 366 4.52 6.63 -3.64
CA CYS A 366 5.72 5.87 -3.98
C CYS A 366 6.06 5.98 -5.47
N VAL A 367 7.37 6.04 -5.79
CA VAL A 367 7.89 6.11 -7.15
C VAL A 367 8.76 4.89 -7.44
N GLY A 368 8.19 3.90 -8.13
CA GLY A 368 8.97 2.91 -8.90
C GLY A 368 9.84 1.91 -8.14
N THR A 369 9.87 1.93 -6.81
CA THR A 369 10.57 0.92 -5.99
C THR A 369 9.58 -0.12 -5.46
N PRO A 370 9.87 -1.44 -5.58
CA PRO A 370 9.01 -2.48 -5.03
C PRO A 370 8.92 -2.45 -3.49
N GLU A 371 9.81 -1.72 -2.83
CA GLU A 371 9.81 -1.56 -1.38
C GLU A 371 8.84 -0.47 -0.91
N CYS A 372 8.50 0.51 -1.76
CA CYS A 372 7.56 1.57 -1.44
C CYS A 372 6.19 1.26 -2.08
N HIS A 373 5.25 0.79 -1.27
CA HIS A 373 3.88 0.54 -1.70
C HIS A 373 2.86 1.07 -0.70
N PHE A 374 2.16 2.15 -1.09
CA PHE A 374 0.94 2.53 -0.41
C PHE A 374 -0.21 1.64 -0.88
N THR A 375 -0.78 0.90 0.07
CA THR A 375 -2.00 0.14 -0.16
C THR A 375 -3.15 0.86 0.53
N MET A 376 -4.22 1.12 -0.23
CA MET A 376 -5.48 1.52 0.37
C MET A 376 -5.93 0.41 1.32
N PRO A 377 -6.45 0.72 2.52
CA PRO A 377 -7.01 -0.27 3.42
C PRO A 377 -8.00 -1.18 2.65
N ASN A 378 -7.66 -2.46 2.53
CA ASN A 378 -8.38 -3.44 1.69
C ASN A 378 -9.87 -3.59 2.02
N SER A 379 -10.30 -3.10 3.19
CA SER A 379 -11.70 -3.09 3.64
C SER A 379 -12.63 -2.21 2.79
N LEU A 380 -12.12 -1.27 1.97
CA LEU A 380 -12.94 -0.22 1.32
C LEU A 380 -13.16 -0.35 -0.20
N LEU A 381 -12.34 -1.14 -0.91
CA LEU A 381 -12.42 -1.29 -2.38
C LEU A 381 -13.36 -2.41 -2.86
N ARG A 382 -13.75 -3.37 -2.00
CA ARG A 382 -14.55 -4.55 -2.40
C ARG A 382 -16.07 -4.40 -2.31
N ARG A 383 -16.62 -3.18 -2.40
CA ARG A 383 -18.08 -2.95 -2.50
C ARG A 383 -18.49 -2.35 -3.85
N ARG A 384 -18.73 -3.23 -4.84
CA ARG A 384 -19.82 -3.20 -5.86
C ARG A 384 -19.38 -3.73 -7.23
N GLY A 385 -19.32 -5.06 -7.36
CA GLY A 385 -19.29 -5.74 -8.66
C GLY A 385 -20.59 -6.48 -9.03
N SER A 386 -21.70 -6.31 -8.30
CA SER A 386 -22.85 -7.24 -8.39
C SER A 386 -24.24 -6.61 -8.46
N ARG A 387 -24.43 -5.41 -9.03
CA ARG A 387 -25.80 -4.85 -9.16
C ARG A 387 -26.19 -4.26 -10.52
N LEU A 388 -25.29 -4.19 -11.51
CA LEU A 388 -25.65 -3.68 -12.84
C LEU A 388 -25.99 -4.78 -13.87
N LEU A 389 -25.59 -6.04 -13.61
CA LEU A 389 -25.92 -7.20 -14.45
C LEU A 389 -27.30 -7.83 -14.12
N ASP A 390 -27.92 -7.49 -12.99
CA ASP A 390 -29.23 -8.04 -12.55
C ASP A 390 -30.44 -7.29 -13.11
N HIS A 391 -30.25 -6.20 -13.86
CA HIS A 391 -31.37 -5.48 -14.49
C HIS A 391 -31.56 -5.88 -15.96
N VAL A 392 -30.48 -6.16 -16.70
CA VAL A 392 -30.56 -6.66 -18.08
C VAL A 392 -30.97 -8.15 -18.12
N ARG A 393 -30.62 -8.93 -17.09
CA ARG A 393 -30.96 -10.36 -17.00
C ARG A 393 -32.43 -10.63 -16.66
N ARG A 394 -33.17 -9.65 -16.12
CA ARG A 394 -34.60 -9.79 -15.77
C ARG A 394 -35.57 -9.63 -16.94
N HIS A 395 -35.14 -9.13 -18.10
CA HIS A 395 -36.01 -8.96 -19.27
C HIS A 395 -35.99 -10.15 -20.26
N HIS A 396 -35.15 -11.16 -20.02
CA HIS A 396 -34.96 -12.30 -20.96
C HIS A 396 -35.44 -13.67 -20.48
N GLN A 397 -36.02 -13.80 -19.27
CA GLN A 397 -36.45 -15.10 -18.73
C GLN A 397 -37.95 -15.41 -18.81
N HIS A 398 -38.77 -14.62 -19.51
CA HIS A 398 -40.21 -14.91 -19.64
C HIS A 398 -40.63 -15.76 -20.87
N HIS A 399 -39.69 -16.23 -21.70
CA HIS A 399 -40.00 -17.15 -22.80
C HIS A 399 -39.05 -18.35 -22.82
N LYS A 400 -39.45 -19.44 -22.14
CA LYS A 400 -39.33 -20.84 -22.61
C LYS A 400 -39.81 -21.80 -21.52
N ARG A 401 -41.08 -22.23 -21.65
CA ARG A 401 -41.60 -23.47 -21.06
C ARG A 401 -41.57 -24.55 -22.14
N GLY A 402 -41.27 -25.78 -21.71
CA GLY A 402 -41.39 -27.04 -22.46
C GLY A 402 -40.01 -27.61 -22.83
N THR A 403 -39.62 -28.83 -22.48
CA THR A 403 -40.30 -30.02 -21.93
C THR A 403 -39.21 -31.03 -21.50
N ASP A 404 -39.48 -31.80 -20.44
CA ASP A 404 -39.07 -33.20 -20.12
C ASP A 404 -37.57 -33.58 -20.15
N SER A 405 -36.96 -34.34 -19.22
CA SER A 405 -37.44 -35.39 -18.31
C SER A 405 -36.38 -35.70 -17.23
N ASP A 406 -36.89 -36.00 -16.02
CA ASP A 406 -36.35 -36.68 -14.82
C ASP A 406 -35.00 -37.44 -14.87
N VAL A 407 -34.11 -37.18 -13.88
CA VAL A 407 -33.78 -38.08 -12.74
C VAL A 407 -33.13 -37.26 -11.59
N GLN A 408 -33.58 -37.56 -10.37
CA GLN A 408 -33.37 -36.88 -9.09
C GLN A 408 -32.20 -37.48 -8.27
N HIS A 409 -31.36 -36.60 -7.69
CA HIS A 409 -30.66 -36.69 -6.39
C HIS A 409 -29.69 -37.85 -6.08
N PHE A 410 -28.41 -37.55 -5.83
CA PHE A 410 -27.85 -37.08 -4.54
C PHE A 410 -26.36 -36.72 -4.71
N ALA A 411 -25.90 -35.76 -3.89
CA ALA A 411 -24.50 -35.39 -3.58
C ALA A 411 -23.80 -34.32 -4.44
N ASP A 412 -24.24 -33.06 -4.31
CA ASP A 412 -23.38 -31.88 -4.53
C ASP A 412 -23.23 -31.10 -3.22
N ALA A 413 -22.08 -31.30 -2.57
CA ALA A 413 -21.59 -30.43 -1.50
C ALA A 413 -20.06 -30.53 -1.44
N ARG A 414 -19.36 -29.76 -2.28
CA ARG A 414 -18.12 -29.07 -1.89
C ARG A 414 -17.53 -28.22 -3.01
N ALA A 415 -17.09 -27.04 -2.61
CA ALA A 415 -16.08 -26.19 -3.24
C ALA A 415 -16.52 -25.22 -4.35
N GLU A 416 -17.50 -24.35 -4.05
CA GLU A 416 -17.44 -22.95 -4.51
C GLU A 416 -18.03 -22.03 -3.43
N HIS A 417 -17.22 -21.62 -2.45
CA HIS A 417 -17.61 -20.63 -1.45
C HIS A 417 -16.36 -19.88 -0.95
N ALA A 418 -16.11 -18.73 -1.59
CA ALA A 418 -15.30 -17.59 -1.12
C ALA A 418 -15.39 -16.54 -2.26
N LEU A 419 -15.91 -15.32 -2.15
CA LEU A 419 -15.84 -14.36 -1.05
C LEU A 419 -16.97 -13.32 -1.19
N GLY A 420 -18.01 -13.51 -0.40
CA GLY A 420 -19.01 -12.49 -0.03
C GLY A 420 -19.73 -12.87 1.26
N GLU A 421 -19.15 -13.78 2.04
CA GLU A 421 -19.86 -14.59 3.00
C GLU A 421 -20.14 -13.83 4.29
N THR A 422 -21.43 -13.60 4.52
CA THR A 422 -22.00 -13.72 5.87
C THR A 422 -21.44 -14.97 6.53
N ASP A 423 -20.88 -14.84 7.73
CA ASP A 423 -20.43 -15.96 8.54
C ASP A 423 -21.54 -17.05 8.56
N PRO A 424 -21.29 -18.24 8.00
CA PRO A 424 -22.33 -19.26 7.88
C PRO A 424 -22.85 -19.69 9.25
N CYS A 425 -22.06 -19.50 10.31
CA CYS A 425 -22.45 -19.80 11.67
C CYS A 425 -23.44 -18.78 12.26
N ALA A 426 -23.56 -17.58 11.70
CA ALA A 426 -24.53 -16.58 12.16
C ALA A 426 -25.98 -17.08 12.02
N ALA A 427 -26.26 -17.99 11.08
CA ALA A 427 -27.57 -18.63 10.95
C ALA A 427 -27.92 -19.53 12.14
N TYR A 428 -26.93 -19.95 12.94
CA TYR A 428 -27.09 -20.81 14.11
C TYR A 428 -26.96 -20.06 15.44
N ALA A 429 -27.04 -18.73 15.40
CA ALA A 429 -26.85 -17.87 16.57
C ALA A 429 -27.99 -17.88 17.61
N ALA A 430 -29.02 -18.71 17.42
CA ALA A 430 -30.19 -18.74 18.30
C ALA A 430 -29.84 -19.05 19.77
N ASN A 431 -28.85 -19.91 20.00
CA ASN A 431 -28.24 -20.17 21.30
C ASN A 431 -26.94 -20.96 21.13
N CYS A 432 -26.13 -21.00 22.19
CA CYS A 432 -24.84 -21.68 22.18
C CYS A 432 -24.95 -23.16 21.78
N SER A 433 -25.90 -23.92 22.33
CA SER A 433 -26.02 -25.37 22.03
C SER A 433 -26.35 -25.62 20.57
N TYR A 434 -27.17 -24.77 19.96
CA TYR A 434 -27.50 -24.85 18.54
C TYR A 434 -26.31 -24.48 17.64
N CYS A 435 -25.54 -23.47 18.03
CA CYS A 435 -24.31 -23.09 17.34
C CYS A 435 -23.28 -24.23 17.34
N LEU A 436 -22.99 -24.81 18.50
CA LEU A 436 -21.97 -25.86 18.67
C LEU A 436 -22.38 -27.22 18.08
N ALA A 437 -23.66 -27.41 17.75
CA ALA A 437 -24.12 -28.60 17.04
C ALA A 437 -23.70 -28.61 15.56
N HIS A 438 -23.21 -27.48 15.02
CA HIS A 438 -22.84 -27.34 13.63
C HIS A 438 -21.31 -27.41 13.44
N PRO A 439 -20.80 -28.19 12.46
CA PRO A 439 -19.37 -28.26 12.17
C PRO A 439 -18.79 -26.88 11.86
N PHE A 440 -17.58 -26.63 12.36
CA PHE A 440 -16.81 -25.41 12.14
C PHE A 440 -17.42 -24.14 12.75
N CYS A 441 -18.42 -24.28 13.61
CA CYS A 441 -18.99 -23.18 14.39
C CYS A 441 -18.53 -23.22 15.84
N GLY A 442 -18.30 -22.04 16.40
CA GLY A 442 -18.01 -21.85 17.82
C GLY A 442 -18.77 -20.66 18.38
N TRP A 443 -18.92 -20.65 19.69
CA TRP A 443 -19.69 -19.65 20.41
C TRP A 443 -18.76 -18.72 21.19
N CYS A 444 -18.87 -17.42 20.93
CA CYS A 444 -18.28 -16.33 21.69
C CYS A 444 -19.25 -15.88 22.79
N SER A 445 -18.75 -15.66 23.99
CA SER A 445 -19.59 -15.19 25.11
C SER A 445 -20.11 -13.76 24.98
N SER A 446 -19.71 -13.06 23.92
CA SER A 446 -20.19 -11.75 23.46
C SER A 446 -20.32 -11.78 21.94
N ASP A 447 -20.98 -10.79 21.33
CA ASP A 447 -20.97 -10.66 19.88
C ASP A 447 -19.54 -10.47 19.38
N VAL A 448 -19.16 -11.21 18.32
CA VAL A 448 -17.82 -11.10 17.73
C VAL A 448 -17.66 -9.80 16.97
N THR A 449 -16.42 -9.33 16.80
CA THR A 449 -16.08 -8.20 15.93
C THR A 449 -15.27 -8.70 14.75
N TYR A 450 -15.78 -8.62 13.52
CA TYR A 450 -15.01 -9.03 12.33
C TYR A 450 -13.88 -8.04 12.04
N LYS A 451 -12.92 -8.44 11.19
CA LYS A 451 -11.79 -7.58 10.77
C LYS A 451 -12.22 -6.23 10.15
N ASP A 452 -13.46 -6.12 9.67
CA ASP A 452 -14.06 -4.89 9.16
C ASP A 452 -14.72 -4.01 10.25
N GLY A 453 -14.56 -4.36 11.52
CA GLY A 453 -15.14 -3.67 12.67
C GLY A 453 -16.62 -3.96 12.90
N LYS A 454 -17.30 -4.70 12.01
CA LYS A 454 -18.72 -5.01 12.22
C LYS A 454 -18.89 -6.00 13.36
N LYS A 455 -19.90 -5.73 14.19
CA LYS A 455 -20.40 -6.71 15.16
C LYS A 455 -21.13 -7.83 14.42
N GLY A 456 -20.70 -9.06 14.68
CA GLY A 456 -21.36 -10.30 14.31
C GLY A 456 -22.28 -10.80 15.41
N THR A 457 -22.72 -12.04 15.28
CA THR A 457 -23.42 -12.74 16.37
C THR A 457 -22.43 -13.43 17.31
N GLN A 458 -22.92 -13.92 18.45
CA GLN A 458 -22.16 -14.81 19.32
C GLN A 458 -21.72 -16.13 18.65
N CYS A 459 -22.44 -16.62 17.63
CA CYS A 459 -22.02 -17.79 16.86
C CYS A 459 -21.17 -17.38 15.66
N ALA A 460 -19.92 -17.87 15.59
CA ALA A 460 -18.99 -17.51 14.53
C ALA A 460 -18.15 -18.71 14.07
N GLY A 461 -17.79 -18.74 12.79
CA GLY A 461 -17.07 -19.87 12.17
C GLY A 461 -15.55 -19.81 12.30
N PHE A 462 -14.91 -20.90 12.72
CA PHE A 462 -13.45 -21.01 12.82
C PHE A 462 -12.87 -21.81 11.64
N ALA A 463 -11.63 -21.49 11.25
CA ALA A 463 -10.96 -22.18 10.15
C ALA A 463 -10.40 -23.55 10.58
N THR A 464 -10.46 -24.54 9.69
CA THR A 464 -9.97 -25.91 9.95
C THR A 464 -8.46 -26.06 9.89
N SER A 465 -7.76 -25.08 9.32
CA SER A 465 -6.30 -25.08 9.27
C SER A 465 -5.74 -24.55 10.60
N PRO A 466 -4.81 -25.26 11.25
CA PRO A 466 -4.19 -24.79 12.50
C PRO A 466 -3.43 -23.46 12.36
N ASN A 467 -3.13 -23.02 11.12
CA ASN A 467 -2.44 -21.76 10.83
C ASN A 467 -3.37 -20.64 10.32
N ALA A 468 -4.67 -20.89 10.17
CA ALA A 468 -5.60 -19.87 9.72
C ALA A 468 -6.06 -19.01 10.91
N THR A 469 -5.77 -17.71 10.87
CA THR A 469 -6.30 -16.76 11.86
C THR A 469 -7.81 -16.64 11.69
N ASN A 470 -8.56 -16.72 12.79
CA ASN A 470 -10.00 -16.54 12.76
C ASN A 470 -10.35 -15.15 12.17
N PRO A 471 -11.42 -15.03 11.35
CA PRO A 471 -11.78 -13.78 10.70
C PRO A 471 -12.43 -12.74 11.64
N PHE A 472 -12.51 -13.04 12.94
CA PHE A 472 -13.16 -12.24 13.96
C PHE A 472 -12.37 -12.20 15.26
N ILE A 473 -12.65 -11.17 16.07
CA ILE A 473 -12.20 -10.97 17.44
C ILE A 473 -13.39 -11.30 18.35
N CYS A 474 -13.19 -12.25 19.26
CA CYS A 474 -14.11 -12.50 20.36
C CYS A 474 -13.55 -11.77 21.60
N GLU A 475 -14.18 -10.67 22.02
CA GLU A 475 -13.79 -9.94 23.24
C GLU A 475 -14.10 -10.75 24.51
N GLY A 476 -14.97 -11.75 24.40
CA GLY A 476 -15.24 -12.73 25.43
C GLY A 476 -14.49 -14.05 25.25
N ARG A 477 -15.04 -15.13 25.81
CA ARG A 477 -14.52 -16.49 25.63
C ARG A 477 -15.14 -17.11 24.39
N TYR A 478 -14.29 -17.55 23.46
CA TYR A 478 -14.71 -18.39 22.34
C TYR A 478 -14.57 -19.88 22.71
N SER A 479 -15.62 -20.67 22.46
CA SER A 479 -15.66 -22.10 22.76
C SER A 479 -16.19 -22.87 21.55
N THR A 480 -15.57 -23.98 21.21
CA THR A 480 -16.02 -24.92 20.17
C THR A 480 -16.50 -26.25 20.76
N LEU A 481 -16.40 -26.43 22.09
CA LEU A 481 -16.57 -27.72 22.75
C LEU A 481 -17.81 -27.79 23.64
N ALA A 482 -18.12 -26.70 24.37
CA ALA A 482 -19.22 -26.70 25.33
C ALA A 482 -19.74 -25.29 25.63
N CYS A 483 -21.03 -25.25 26.00
CA CYS A 483 -21.73 -24.06 26.48
C CYS A 483 -21.68 -23.99 28.00
N THR A 484 -20.52 -23.66 28.57
CA THR A 484 -20.42 -23.43 30.02
C THR A 484 -21.04 -22.09 30.38
N ALA A 485 -21.84 -22.03 31.45
CA ALA A 485 -22.30 -20.76 32.00
C ALA A 485 -21.09 -19.96 32.53
N GLY A 486 -20.91 -18.75 32.01
CA GLY A 486 -19.91 -17.79 32.48
C GLY A 486 -20.46 -16.89 33.59
N TRP A 487 -19.70 -15.86 33.93
CA TRP A 487 -19.99 -14.89 34.98
C TRP A 487 -20.06 -13.50 34.36
N THR A 488 -21.05 -12.72 34.78
CA THR A 488 -21.24 -11.32 34.37
C THR A 488 -21.15 -10.41 35.58
N CYS A 489 -20.54 -9.24 35.41
CA CYS A 489 -20.47 -8.25 36.46
C CYS A 489 -21.85 -7.64 36.72
N ASN A 490 -22.34 -7.73 37.95
CA ASN A 490 -23.47 -6.91 38.37
C ASN A 490 -22.94 -5.48 38.64
N GLU A 491 -23.25 -4.55 37.73
CA GLU A 491 -22.76 -3.16 37.80
C GLU A 491 -23.23 -2.41 39.06
N GLN A 492 -24.28 -2.87 39.73
CA GLN A 492 -24.81 -2.23 40.95
C GLN A 492 -24.07 -2.68 42.20
N THR A 493 -23.65 -3.95 42.24
CA THR A 493 -22.98 -4.53 43.41
C THR A 493 -21.48 -4.72 43.21
N PHE A 494 -20.99 -4.57 41.97
CA PHE A 494 -19.64 -4.93 41.54
C PHE A 494 -19.26 -6.36 41.96
N GLN A 495 -20.22 -7.28 41.87
CA GLN A 495 -20.01 -8.71 42.11
C GLN A 495 -20.28 -9.50 40.84
N CYS A 496 -19.44 -10.49 40.58
CA CYS A 496 -19.66 -11.46 39.51
C CYS A 496 -20.83 -12.38 39.88
N VAL A 497 -21.86 -12.37 39.04
CA VAL A 497 -22.99 -13.29 39.16
C VAL A 497 -22.96 -14.27 37.99
N GLN A 498 -23.20 -15.54 38.28
CA GLN A 498 -23.23 -16.57 37.24
C GLN A 498 -24.39 -16.28 36.28
N ASN A 499 -24.10 -16.25 34.98
CA ASN A 499 -25.10 -15.99 33.97
C ASN A 499 -26.02 -17.21 33.84
N ALA A 500 -27.33 -16.99 33.93
CA ALA A 500 -28.32 -18.06 33.84
C ALA A 500 -28.37 -18.72 32.44
N THR A 501 -27.85 -18.04 31.41
CA THR A 501 -27.82 -18.52 30.03
C THR A 501 -26.48 -19.17 29.72
N PRO A 502 -26.42 -20.50 29.48
CA PRO A 502 -25.18 -21.19 29.12
C PRO A 502 -24.54 -20.60 27.85
N GLY A 503 -23.22 -20.38 27.89
CA GLY A 503 -22.47 -19.74 26.80
C GLY A 503 -22.27 -18.23 26.93
N ASN A 504 -22.92 -17.55 27.89
CA ASN A 504 -22.72 -16.11 28.14
C ASN A 504 -21.82 -15.86 29.35
N GLY A 505 -21.11 -14.72 29.34
CA GLY A 505 -20.23 -14.26 30.43
C GLY A 505 -18.77 -14.74 30.35
N PHE A 506 -17.94 -14.21 31.24
CA PHE A 506 -16.51 -14.52 31.34
C PHE A 506 -16.24 -15.72 32.27
N PRO A 507 -15.04 -16.34 32.22
CA PRO A 507 -14.55 -17.13 33.35
C PRO A 507 -14.63 -16.33 34.65
N GLN A 508 -14.94 -16.99 35.76
CA GLN A 508 -15.17 -16.32 37.06
C GLN A 508 -14.02 -15.36 37.43
N LYS A 509 -12.78 -15.82 37.27
CA LYS A 509 -11.58 -15.05 37.59
C LYS A 509 -11.44 -13.77 36.74
N GLU A 510 -11.70 -13.86 35.44
CA GLU A 510 -11.67 -12.71 34.54
C GLU A 510 -12.79 -11.73 34.85
N CYS A 511 -13.98 -12.23 35.18
CA CYS A 511 -15.06 -11.38 35.67
C CYS A 511 -14.62 -10.63 36.94
N GLU A 512 -13.99 -11.29 37.91
CA GLU A 512 -13.52 -10.67 39.17
C GLU A 512 -12.40 -9.63 38.95
N GLU A 513 -11.64 -9.75 37.86
CA GLU A 513 -10.62 -8.78 37.45
C GLU A 513 -11.25 -7.51 36.85
N VAL A 514 -12.27 -7.67 36.00
CA VAL A 514 -12.94 -6.56 35.30
C VAL A 514 -14.05 -5.91 36.16
N CYS A 515 -14.70 -6.69 37.02
CA CYS A 515 -15.81 -6.27 37.88
C CYS A 515 -15.32 -5.56 39.14
N ARG A 516 -14.54 -4.49 38.95
CA ARG A 516 -14.06 -3.64 40.03
C ARG A 516 -14.68 -2.24 39.87
N PRO A 517 -15.07 -1.58 40.97
CA PRO A 517 -15.48 -0.19 40.88
C PRO A 517 -14.33 0.62 40.30
N THR A 518 -14.59 1.32 39.19
CA THR A 518 -13.62 2.23 38.60
C THR A 518 -13.27 3.27 39.67
N PRO A 519 -11.99 3.45 40.04
CA PRO A 519 -11.63 4.49 41.00
C PRO A 519 -12.15 5.82 40.48
N SER A 520 -12.78 6.63 41.36
CA SER A 520 -13.24 7.97 40.99
C SER A 520 -12.11 8.73 40.31
N PRO A 521 -12.42 9.52 39.25
CA PRO A 521 -11.39 10.24 38.50
C PRO A 521 -10.53 11.04 39.47
N THR A 522 -9.23 10.73 39.48
CA THR A 522 -8.23 11.46 40.25
C THR A 522 -8.42 12.95 39.95
N PRO A 523 -8.47 13.84 40.97
CA PRO A 523 -8.59 15.28 40.75
C PRO A 523 -7.56 15.72 39.71
N GLN A 524 -7.98 16.50 38.71
CA GLN A 524 -7.06 17.03 37.70
C GLN A 524 -5.91 17.76 38.41
N GLN A 525 -4.71 17.18 38.36
CA GLN A 525 -3.53 17.81 38.93
C GLN A 525 -3.23 19.08 38.13
N GLN A 526 -3.05 20.18 38.86
CA GLN A 526 -2.65 21.47 38.31
C GLN A 526 -1.35 21.32 37.50
N GLN A 527 -1.34 21.81 36.26
CA GLN A 527 -0.18 21.74 35.37
C GLN A 527 0.60 23.07 35.38
N TYR A 528 1.91 22.98 35.13
CA TYR A 528 2.85 24.11 35.16
C TYR A 528 3.76 24.05 33.93
N VAL A 529 4.10 25.22 33.36
CA VAL A 529 5.01 25.37 32.21
C VAL A 529 6.32 26.00 32.69
N CYS A 530 7.45 25.50 32.20
CA CYS A 530 8.75 26.07 32.48
C CYS A 530 8.98 27.30 31.59
N ASN A 531 9.16 28.46 32.20
CA ASN A 531 9.72 29.58 31.46
C ASN A 531 11.22 29.40 31.31
N ILE A 532 11.63 29.05 30.10
CA ILE A 532 13.00 28.73 29.74
C ILE A 532 13.97 29.91 29.92
N THR A 533 13.49 31.15 29.94
CA THR A 533 14.31 32.35 30.14
C THR A 533 14.60 32.58 31.62
N THR A 534 13.57 32.51 32.46
CA THR A 534 13.66 32.76 33.91
C THR A 534 14.02 31.52 34.72
N LYS A 535 13.92 30.33 34.11
CA LYS A 535 14.06 29.02 34.77
C LYS A 535 13.07 28.84 35.93
N GLN A 536 11.87 29.41 35.80
CA GLN A 536 10.80 29.29 36.79
C GLN A 536 9.57 28.63 36.17
N CYS A 537 8.86 27.86 36.99
CA CYS A 537 7.60 27.25 36.62
C CYS A 537 6.44 28.18 36.91
N TYR A 538 5.56 28.36 35.94
CA TYR A 538 4.33 29.13 36.10
C TYR A 538 3.14 28.21 35.93
N LYS A 539 2.12 28.46 36.75
CA LYS A 539 0.86 27.73 36.70
C LYS A 539 0.23 27.97 35.33
N CYS A 540 -0.08 26.88 34.63
CA CYS A 540 -0.89 26.93 33.43
C CYS A 540 -2.34 27.24 33.82
N GLU A 541 -2.85 28.40 33.40
CA GLU A 541 -4.25 28.80 33.58
C GLU A 541 -5.12 28.38 32.38
N GLU A 542 -4.50 27.97 31.26
CA GLU A 542 -5.23 27.54 30.06
C GLU A 542 -5.67 26.08 30.13
N LYS A 543 -6.72 25.75 29.39
CA LYS A 543 -7.27 24.39 29.33
C LYS A 543 -6.33 23.41 28.60
N HIS A 544 -5.42 23.92 27.78
CA HIS A 544 -4.39 23.17 27.09
C HIS A 544 -3.10 23.99 27.09
N CYS A 545 -2.10 23.55 27.85
CA CYS A 545 -0.75 24.10 27.76
C CYS A 545 0.18 22.98 27.28
N PRO A 546 0.62 23.04 26.00
CA PRO A 546 1.76 22.27 25.54
C PRO A 546 2.95 22.45 26.51
N GLY A 547 3.75 21.41 26.72
CA GLY A 547 4.89 21.44 27.63
C GLY A 547 4.53 21.44 29.14
N SER A 548 3.24 21.48 29.49
CA SER A 548 2.85 21.56 30.90
C SER A 548 2.95 20.21 31.62
N MET A 549 3.43 20.26 32.87
CA MET A 549 3.67 19.08 33.69
C MET A 549 3.35 19.37 35.16
N PRO A 550 3.18 18.35 36.03
CA PRO A 550 2.96 18.58 37.46
C PRO A 550 4.08 19.45 38.05
N GLU A 551 3.76 20.30 39.03
CA GLU A 551 4.67 21.31 39.60
C GLU A 551 6.07 20.76 39.93
N GLY A 552 6.12 19.59 40.58
CA GLY A 552 7.39 18.94 40.94
C GLY A 552 8.21 18.48 39.73
N ALA A 553 7.56 18.01 38.67
CA ALA A 553 8.22 17.66 37.41
C ALA A 553 8.73 18.92 36.70
N CYS A 554 7.92 19.99 36.70
CA CYS A 554 8.32 21.26 36.11
C CYS A 554 9.54 21.83 36.84
N ALA A 555 9.51 21.91 38.17
CA ALA A 555 10.62 22.45 38.96
C ALA A 555 11.93 21.66 38.73
N ALA A 556 11.83 20.35 38.54
CA ALA A 556 12.98 19.51 38.22
C ALA A 556 13.52 19.76 36.80
N ALA A 557 12.64 19.77 35.80
CA ALA A 557 13.01 19.96 34.39
C ALA A 557 13.50 21.38 34.09
N CYS A 558 12.88 22.39 34.71
CA CYS A 558 13.17 23.80 34.44
C CYS A 558 14.54 24.24 34.97
N VAL A 559 15.01 23.62 36.06
CA VAL A 559 16.32 23.93 36.66
C VAL A 559 17.45 23.13 36.00
N LYS A 560 17.16 21.97 35.41
CA LYS A 560 18.14 21.10 34.76
C LYS A 560 17.60 20.61 33.41
N PRO A 561 17.67 21.45 32.36
CA PRO A 561 17.27 21.00 31.04
C PRO A 561 18.09 19.79 30.61
N HIS A 562 17.43 18.88 29.90
CA HIS A 562 18.06 17.67 29.40
C HIS A 562 18.85 18.00 28.14
N LYS A 563 20.13 17.60 28.11
CA LYS A 563 20.90 17.63 26.86
C LYS A 563 20.33 16.56 25.92
N GLY A 564 19.95 16.98 24.73
CA GLY A 564 19.34 16.14 23.71
C GLY A 564 17.83 16.22 23.61
N PRO A 565 17.27 15.69 22.51
CA PRO A 565 15.83 15.53 22.35
C PRO A 565 15.29 14.40 23.23
N SER A 566 13.96 14.28 23.33
CA SER A 566 13.31 13.09 23.88
C SER A 566 13.66 11.84 23.06
N THR A 567 13.71 10.67 23.71
CA THR A 567 14.05 9.40 23.03
C THR A 567 13.11 9.06 21.88
N ILE A 568 11.85 9.51 21.91
CA ILE A 568 10.89 9.31 20.83
C ILE A 568 11.30 10.03 19.53
N VAL A 569 12.00 11.17 19.65
CA VAL A 569 12.43 11.98 18.51
C VAL A 569 13.75 11.48 17.93
N ILE A 570 14.53 10.67 18.64
CA ILE A 570 15.78 10.12 18.11
C ILE A 570 15.51 9.30 16.85
N GLY A 571 16.28 9.55 15.80
CA GLY A 571 16.15 8.91 14.50
C GLY A 571 16.18 9.89 13.32
N MET A 572 15.96 9.34 12.13
CA MET A 572 15.86 10.11 10.90
C MET A 572 14.41 10.43 10.60
N TRP A 573 14.12 11.71 10.46
CA TRP A 573 12.82 12.23 10.08
C TRP A 573 12.93 12.89 8.72
N ARG A 574 12.01 12.57 7.81
CA ARG A 574 11.91 13.17 6.48
C ARG A 574 10.57 13.87 6.34
N GLY A 575 10.58 15.10 5.86
CA GLY A 575 9.39 15.94 5.83
C GLY A 575 9.51 17.16 4.93
N ILE A 576 8.59 18.11 5.15
CA ILE A 576 8.52 19.38 4.43
C ILE A 576 8.20 20.54 5.39
N GLU A 577 8.47 21.76 4.94
CA GLU A 577 8.12 23.01 5.60
C GLU A 577 6.66 23.38 5.29
N ILE A 578 5.84 23.63 6.33
CA ILE A 578 4.43 24.04 6.32
C ILE A 578 4.11 25.46 7.01
N GLN A 579 4.97 26.53 6.94
CA GLN A 579 4.70 28.04 6.88
C GLN A 579 4.36 28.90 5.55
N ARG A 580 3.43 29.88 5.58
CA ARG A 580 2.98 30.66 4.38
C ARG A 580 4.10 31.14 3.42
N GLY A 581 3.98 30.84 2.12
CA GLY A 581 4.93 31.27 1.06
C GLY A 581 6.07 30.30 0.78
N TYR A 582 5.91 29.07 1.25
CA TYR A 582 6.72 27.87 1.09
C TYR A 582 7.75 27.78 -0.03
N PRO A 583 9.02 27.55 0.34
CA PRO A 583 9.89 26.75 -0.51
C PRO A 583 9.41 25.30 -0.43
N LEU A 584 9.06 24.79 -1.58
CA LEU A 584 8.67 23.42 -1.83
C LEU A 584 9.99 22.60 -1.89
N VAL A 585 10.38 22.07 -0.72
CA VAL A 585 11.69 21.44 -0.49
C VAL A 585 11.57 20.29 0.52
N GLU A 586 12.31 19.21 0.25
CA GLU A 586 12.45 18.09 1.18
C GLU A 586 13.43 18.45 2.29
N ILE A 587 13.08 18.12 3.53
CA ILE A 587 13.88 18.38 4.72
C ILE A 587 14.09 17.07 5.47
N ASP A 588 15.35 16.73 5.76
CA ASP A 588 15.71 15.60 6.61
C ASP A 588 16.30 16.10 7.93
N TYR A 589 15.69 15.71 9.06
CA TYR A 589 16.20 15.97 10.40
C TYR A 589 16.70 14.66 11.00
N VAL A 590 18.01 14.59 11.25
CA VAL A 590 18.66 13.45 11.91
C VAL A 590 18.93 13.82 13.36
N PHE A 591 18.10 13.31 14.25
CA PHE A 591 18.22 13.53 15.69
C PHE A 591 19.04 12.42 16.34
N ASN A 592 20.07 12.83 17.07
CA ASN A 592 20.93 11.96 17.86
C ASN A 592 20.67 12.20 19.35
N GLN A 593 21.46 11.59 20.24
CA GLN A 593 21.31 11.76 21.69
C GLN A 593 21.51 13.20 22.21
N SER A 594 22.15 14.08 21.44
CA SER A 594 22.45 15.46 21.89
C SER A 594 22.40 16.52 20.79
N SER A 595 22.11 16.14 19.55
CA SER A 595 22.25 17.01 18.39
C SER A 595 21.18 16.73 17.33
N LEU A 596 21.04 17.69 16.42
CA LEU A 596 20.25 17.64 15.22
C LEU A 596 21.16 17.99 14.04
N THR A 597 21.12 17.17 12.99
CA THR A 597 21.67 17.54 11.68
C THR A 597 20.50 17.69 10.71
N ALA A 598 20.34 18.89 10.16
CA ALA A 598 19.31 19.22 9.20
C ALA A 598 19.87 19.23 7.79
N TYR A 599 19.19 18.56 6.86
CA TYR A 599 19.47 18.60 5.43
C TYR A 599 18.29 19.22 4.70
N ARG A 600 18.56 19.92 3.60
CA ARG A 600 17.57 20.51 2.70
C ARG A 600 17.91 20.06 1.29
N ASN A 601 16.99 19.35 0.63
CA ASN A 601 17.20 18.72 -0.67
C ASN A 601 18.47 17.84 -0.72
N GLY A 602 18.72 17.09 0.35
CA GLY A 602 19.89 16.22 0.48
C GLY A 602 21.22 16.92 0.80
N GLU A 603 21.28 18.25 0.75
CA GLU A 603 22.46 19.03 1.15
C GLU A 603 22.40 19.41 2.64
N LEU A 604 23.55 19.47 3.31
CA LEU A 604 23.62 19.89 4.71
C LEU A 604 23.14 21.35 4.85
N ASP A 605 22.05 21.58 5.60
CA ASP A 605 21.51 22.90 5.88
C ASP A 605 22.19 23.48 7.14
N PHE A 606 22.07 22.79 8.28
CA PHE A 606 22.72 23.18 9.53
C PHE A 606 22.90 22.01 10.51
N GLU A 607 23.79 22.19 11.48
CA GLU A 607 23.90 21.33 12.66
C GLU A 607 23.58 22.13 13.92
N ALA A 608 22.92 21.52 14.89
CA ALA A 608 22.59 22.14 16.16
C ALA A 608 22.78 21.19 17.34
N SER A 609 23.17 21.72 18.50
CA SER A 609 22.97 20.99 19.75
C SER A 609 21.54 21.16 20.23
N VAL A 610 20.95 20.08 20.72
CA VAL A 610 19.54 20.07 21.16
C VAL A 610 19.50 20.12 22.68
N THR A 611 18.63 20.98 23.21
CA THR A 611 18.30 21.02 24.63
C THR A 611 16.79 20.86 24.79
N SER A 612 16.33 19.85 25.52
CA SER A 612 14.91 19.65 25.81
C SER A 612 14.55 20.09 27.22
N PHE A 613 13.32 20.59 27.39
CA PHE A 613 12.81 21.12 28.66
C PHE A 613 11.76 20.22 29.32
N GLY A 614 11.70 18.96 28.87
CA GLY A 614 10.62 18.03 29.20
C GLY A 614 9.40 18.25 28.30
N GLY A 615 8.59 17.19 28.12
CA GLY A 615 7.45 17.23 27.20
C GLY A 615 7.85 17.41 25.73
N ASP A 616 7.16 18.33 25.07
CA ASP A 616 7.14 18.65 23.64
C ASP A 616 7.99 19.87 23.25
N GLU A 617 8.86 20.39 24.13
CA GLU A 617 9.66 21.59 23.86
C GLU A 617 11.17 21.31 23.67
N MET A 618 11.77 21.96 22.67
CA MET A 618 13.21 21.89 22.35
C MET A 618 13.81 23.27 22.02
N ILE A 619 15.09 23.45 22.30
CA ILE A 619 15.92 24.53 21.76
C ILE A 619 17.04 23.91 20.91
N PHE A 620 17.21 24.45 19.71
CA PHE A 620 18.29 24.14 18.79
C PHE A 620 19.31 25.29 18.81
N ASP A 621 20.47 25.06 19.41
CA ASP A 621 21.60 25.98 19.34
C ASP A 621 22.43 25.63 18.10
N VAL A 622 22.33 26.42 17.04
CA VAL A 622 22.96 26.11 15.74
C VAL A 622 24.48 26.26 15.83
N THR A 623 25.20 25.16 15.67
CA THR A 623 26.65 25.09 15.81
C THR A 623 27.40 25.28 14.49
N SER A 624 26.80 24.92 13.36
CA SER A 624 27.41 25.03 12.02
C SER A 624 26.33 25.17 10.93
N GLY A 625 26.73 25.60 9.73
CA GLY A 625 25.84 25.77 8.58
C GLY A 625 25.01 27.06 8.59
N ASN A 626 23.85 27.04 7.94
CA ASN A 626 22.97 28.20 7.82
C ASN A 626 22.42 28.62 9.20
N GLY A 627 22.71 29.85 9.60
CA GLY A 627 22.28 30.38 10.89
C GLY A 627 23.19 29.99 12.07
N ALA A 628 24.43 29.56 11.84
CA ALA A 628 25.39 29.29 12.90
C ALA A 628 25.47 30.44 13.93
N GLY A 629 25.37 30.09 15.22
CA GLY A 629 25.33 31.02 16.34
C GLY A 629 23.93 31.48 16.77
N SER A 630 22.90 31.20 15.98
CA SER A 630 21.50 31.49 16.35
C SER A 630 20.87 30.35 17.17
N LYS A 631 19.76 30.66 17.85
CA LYS A 631 18.92 29.68 18.53
C LYS A 631 17.55 29.58 17.88
N PHE A 632 17.04 28.37 17.72
CA PHE A 632 15.64 28.15 17.37
C PHE A 632 14.94 27.47 18.52
N SER A 633 13.82 28.03 18.95
CA SER A 633 12.95 27.44 19.95
C SER A 633 11.84 26.68 19.23
N ALA A 634 11.49 25.49 19.67
CA ALA A 634 10.51 24.65 18.99
C ALA A 634 9.59 23.90 19.95
N GLU A 635 8.34 23.76 19.56
CA GLU A 635 7.42 22.76 20.10
C GLU A 635 7.21 21.65 19.06
N TYR A 636 6.97 20.42 19.50
CA TYR A 636 6.75 19.29 18.61
C TYR A 636 5.73 18.29 19.16
N THR A 637 4.95 17.67 18.27
CA THR A 637 4.07 16.57 18.65
C THR A 637 4.41 15.36 17.79
N VAL A 638 4.48 14.18 18.42
CA VAL A 638 4.65 12.91 17.71
C VAL A 638 3.37 12.11 17.83
N ALA A 639 2.83 11.71 16.68
CA ALA A 639 1.68 10.82 16.59
C ALA A 639 2.12 9.49 15.98
N ASN A 640 1.82 8.39 16.67
CA ASN A 640 1.91 7.06 16.07
C ASN A 640 0.71 6.89 15.12
N GLN A 641 0.97 6.59 13.85
CA GLN A 641 -0.09 6.51 12.82
C GLN A 641 -0.92 5.22 12.92
N GLY A 642 -0.77 4.43 13.98
CA GLY A 642 -1.58 3.22 14.25
C GLY A 642 -1.28 2.02 13.33
N SER A 643 -0.58 2.25 12.22
CA SER A 643 -0.10 1.20 11.31
C SER A 643 1.18 0.52 11.78
N GLY A 644 1.90 1.11 12.75
CA GLY A 644 3.20 0.63 13.23
C GLY A 644 4.36 0.76 12.24
N MET A 645 4.12 1.27 11.02
CA MET A 645 5.18 1.42 10.01
C MET A 645 5.88 2.78 10.09
N VAL A 646 5.14 3.84 10.40
CA VAL A 646 5.63 5.22 10.45
C VAL A 646 5.12 5.99 11.67
N GLU A 647 5.98 6.83 12.23
CA GLU A 647 5.63 7.92 13.13
C GLU A 647 5.53 9.21 12.32
N ALA A 648 4.59 10.08 12.66
CA ALA A 648 4.56 11.44 12.15
C ALA A 648 4.89 12.42 13.28
N MET A 649 5.61 13.47 12.95
CA MET A 649 5.94 14.57 13.85
C MET A 649 5.59 15.90 13.19
N THR A 650 4.88 16.76 13.91
CA THR A 650 4.77 18.17 13.56
C THR A 650 5.72 18.95 14.46
N ILE A 651 6.53 19.85 13.90
CA ILE A 651 7.39 20.77 14.66
C ILE A 651 7.01 22.20 14.31
N ALA A 652 6.71 23.02 15.32
CA ALA A 652 6.61 24.47 15.19
C ALA A 652 7.87 25.11 15.74
N MET A 653 8.62 25.81 14.89
CA MET A 653 9.89 26.46 15.17
C MET A 653 9.77 27.99 15.12
N SER A 654 10.46 28.65 16.03
CA SER A 654 10.56 30.10 16.11
C SER A 654 11.39 30.68 14.96
N ALA A 655 11.38 32.01 14.83
CA ALA A 655 12.46 32.72 14.14
C ALA A 655 13.78 32.56 14.91
N ALA A 656 14.90 32.90 14.27
CA ALA A 656 16.20 32.94 14.94
C ALA A 656 16.12 33.83 16.19
N ASP A 657 16.55 33.27 17.32
CA ASP A 657 16.52 33.83 18.67
C ASP A 657 15.10 34.21 19.18
N GLY A 658 14.07 33.66 18.54
CA GLY A 658 12.67 33.85 18.91
C GLY A 658 12.21 32.96 20.08
N PRO A 659 11.09 33.31 20.72
CA PRO A 659 10.45 32.46 21.73
C PRO A 659 9.86 31.19 21.10
N ILE A 660 9.63 30.15 21.91
CA ILE A 660 8.87 28.96 21.49
C ILE A 660 7.52 29.45 20.92
N PRO A 661 7.08 28.96 19.75
CA PRO A 661 5.75 29.29 19.24
C PRO A 661 4.65 28.86 20.21
N ASP A 662 3.65 29.71 20.42
CA ASP A 662 2.53 29.42 21.34
C ASP A 662 1.51 28.42 20.75
N SER A 663 1.65 28.08 19.46
CA SER A 663 0.86 27.06 18.77
C SER A 663 1.48 26.69 17.42
N TYR A 664 1.12 25.53 16.89
CA TYR A 664 1.43 25.09 15.53
C TYR A 664 0.94 26.06 14.44
N SER A 665 -0.19 26.73 14.65
CA SER A 665 -0.74 27.68 13.67
C SER A 665 0.00 29.03 13.60
N GLY A 666 0.74 29.39 14.65
CA GLY A 666 1.46 30.67 14.74
C GLY A 666 2.55 30.80 13.67
N PRO A 667 3.44 29.80 13.52
CA PRO A 667 4.44 29.78 12.47
C PRO A 667 3.89 29.83 11.05
N MET A 668 2.67 29.34 10.83
CA MET A 668 2.03 29.44 9.51
C MET A 668 1.85 30.89 9.04
N GLN A 669 1.73 31.84 9.97
CA GLN A 669 1.38 33.23 9.68
C GLN A 669 2.52 34.21 9.97
N THR A 670 3.54 33.77 10.71
CA THR A 670 4.59 34.65 11.23
C THR A 670 5.87 34.52 10.39
N LYS A 671 6.29 35.62 9.77
CA LYS A 671 7.51 35.64 8.97
C LYS A 671 8.73 35.21 9.79
N GLY A 672 9.47 34.21 9.29
CA GLY A 672 10.70 33.71 9.88
C GLY A 672 10.49 32.56 10.87
N GLN A 673 9.26 32.32 11.33
CA GLN A 673 8.91 31.08 12.03
C GLN A 673 8.67 29.97 11.00
N LYS A 674 8.82 28.72 11.44
CA LYS A 674 8.60 27.54 10.60
C LYS A 674 7.65 26.56 11.23
N GLU A 675 6.86 25.90 10.41
CA GLU A 675 6.19 24.66 10.81
C GLU A 675 6.72 23.56 9.89
N LEU A 676 6.94 22.36 10.41
CA LEU A 676 7.45 21.21 9.68
C LEU A 676 6.51 20.05 9.94
N VAL A 677 6.22 19.28 8.90
CA VAL A 677 5.60 17.96 9.06
C VAL A 677 6.57 16.92 8.55
N MET A 678 6.91 15.98 9.43
CA MET A 678 7.94 14.98 9.18
C MET A 678 7.42 13.59 9.50
N THR A 679 8.02 12.59 8.90
CA THR A 679 7.74 11.17 9.13
C THR A 679 9.02 10.43 9.45
N LYS A 680 8.92 9.37 10.23
CA LYS A 680 10.03 8.47 10.60
C LYS A 680 9.55 7.03 10.45
N CYS A 681 10.36 6.19 9.82
CA CYS A 681 10.10 4.75 9.78
C CYS A 681 10.31 4.12 11.16
N GLN A 682 9.35 3.33 11.64
CA GLN A 682 9.51 2.57 12.89
C GLN A 682 10.25 1.25 12.66
N ASP A 683 9.87 0.51 11.61
CA ASP A 683 10.35 -0.85 11.34
C ASP A 683 10.47 -1.14 9.84
N SER A 684 11.14 -2.25 9.52
CA SER A 684 11.19 -2.83 8.17
C SER A 684 9.76 -3.16 7.67
N PRO A 685 9.41 -2.87 6.41
CA PRO A 685 10.28 -2.53 5.27
C PRO A 685 10.59 -1.03 5.12
N CYS A 686 10.06 -0.15 5.98
CA CYS A 686 10.26 1.29 5.84
C CYS A 686 11.69 1.65 6.27
N LYS A 687 12.48 2.25 5.36
CA LYS A 687 13.79 2.84 5.66
C LYS A 687 13.97 4.13 4.89
N PHE A 688 14.27 5.22 5.58
CA PHE A 688 14.83 6.40 4.94
C PHE A 688 16.33 6.19 4.76
N ALA A 689 16.79 6.21 3.51
CA ALA A 689 18.21 6.25 3.24
C ALA A 689 18.78 7.58 3.77
N PRO A 690 19.92 7.56 4.48
CA PRO A 690 20.60 8.80 4.82
C PRO A 690 20.86 9.60 3.54
N PRO A 691 20.66 10.93 3.56
CA PRO A 691 21.08 11.75 2.44
C PRO A 691 22.55 11.44 2.16
N SER A 692 22.84 10.99 0.95
CA SER A 692 24.19 10.58 0.56
C SER A 692 25.09 11.79 0.74
N GLN A 693 26.08 11.70 1.64
CA GLN A 693 27.10 12.74 1.72
C GLN A 693 27.75 12.87 0.34
N PRO A 694 27.78 14.07 -0.25
CA PRO A 694 28.34 14.28 -1.58
C PRO A 694 29.83 13.93 -1.66
#